data_AF-A0A969YPS2-F1
#
_entry.id   AF-A0A969YPS2-F1
#
_cell.length_a   1.000
_cell.length_b   1.000
_cell.length_c   1.000
_cell.angle_alpha   90.00
_cell.angle_beta   90.00
_cell.angle_gamma   90.00
#
_symmetry.space_group_name_H-M   'P 1'
#
loop_
_entity.id
_entity.type
_entity.pdbx_description
1 polymer ?
#
loop_
_entity_poly.entity_id
_entity_poly.type
_entity_poly.pdbx_seq_one_letter_code
_entity_poly.pdbx_strand_id
1 'polypeptide(L)'
;MEECRKSTHPLRDATGTCVDDQTIARLAVAHRILTREKLQEALDLQKSEKGRGRPLTLGEVLLSRGMLSENHLSSLQLIAEFQIMREPDRLFSKIAIKNRLATREQVENASRIQAKHFKEKRSFRGMGEILLDLKIMTRKQCEMVQRAVDVIRSKKNQKCECEGKSEPDAQPEPISTPISHPEEASTPDDICEDFQVLSEGEQFDLLVSHDGLRAYLRIKEESVKGSSPDEIRQLITKFGIIQGIADDAVISSYLQQTGLKNRMQIIAAGIPPKPGDPGRIRFSFEEGMRQCDDENDKCTVDLKNRGRIPQVKCGDLIAEIVLSSEGVNGMDVYGRIVPPPKCSEQKVICGKGVEKSPDGLHFYAQMDGRPQLSVYGTLSVLPELVIEEDVSFETGNIMFDGRVEVRGIVQDGFRVECDELAAREISKAHIEVNGNVTVLGGILGARIKSQGSVSAAHIHASRIEALGDVIVEKGIVESTVITAGKCLSPRGKVVYSKIMAGGGIEVGRVGSERSEPCSLAFGFDPVSEREIESLKESVSFKERELEAAKEAIGKLNDSILRTEAKIGTLAQVQDRSTLQLSNLAREARKLKESGDPDGAAEKERLLVELEGKIKNAEAELDKLLREHEEAKDRVAGQQREMREIHGDIQNLKEKLSALAQWAKANGDKPGAIKVHHSIGSGTTIKGPLSSLILKSDLGRVLIKEQLPCDSRGENGSISKGVMKVYNFF
;
A
#
# COMPACT_ATOMS: atom_id res chain seq x y z
N MET A 1 -28.14 48.67 -11.95
CA MET A 1 -29.31 48.24 -11.16
C MET A 1 -30.22 47.48 -12.10
N GLU A 2 -30.75 46.35 -11.63
CA GLU A 2 -31.87 45.59 -12.18
C GLU A 2 -31.69 44.97 -13.58
N GLU A 3 -31.07 43.80 -13.65
CA GLU A 3 -31.55 42.65 -14.46
C GLU A 3 -30.59 41.44 -14.32
N CYS A 4 -30.44 40.91 -13.10
CA CYS A 4 -29.85 39.58 -12.87
C CYS A 4 -30.50 38.90 -11.65
N ARG A 5 -31.80 39.13 -11.46
CA ARG A 5 -32.66 38.38 -10.53
C ARG A 5 -33.68 37.59 -11.34
N LYS A 6 -33.28 36.49 -11.95
CA LYS A 6 -34.20 35.48 -12.46
C LYS A 6 -33.70 34.08 -12.08
N SER A 7 -34.19 33.64 -10.93
CA SER A 7 -34.61 32.27 -10.62
C SER A 7 -33.72 31.12 -11.10
N THR A 8 -32.74 30.73 -10.29
CA THR A 8 -32.31 29.33 -10.22
C THR A 8 -33.16 28.63 -9.17
N HIS A 9 -34.36 28.20 -9.58
CA HIS A 9 -35.04 27.12 -8.86
C HIS A 9 -34.17 25.85 -8.97
N PRO A 10 -34.11 24.98 -7.95
CA PRO A 10 -33.45 23.70 -8.08
C PRO A 10 -34.12 22.92 -9.22
N LEU A 11 -33.33 22.51 -10.22
CA LEU A 11 -33.78 21.65 -11.30
C LEU A 11 -34.37 20.38 -10.67
N ARG A 12 -35.69 20.20 -10.82
CA ARG A 12 -36.45 19.05 -10.35
C ARG A 12 -36.54 18.03 -11.48
N ASP A 13 -36.10 16.80 -11.24
CA ASP A 13 -36.43 15.67 -12.09
C ASP A 13 -37.89 15.25 -11.93
N ALA A 14 -38.42 14.52 -12.92
CA ALA A 14 -39.84 14.15 -13.07
C ALA A 14 -40.44 13.33 -11.90
N THR A 15 -39.65 12.93 -10.91
CA THR A 15 -40.06 12.22 -9.69
C THR A 15 -40.05 13.10 -8.43
N GLY A 16 -39.64 14.37 -8.52
CA GLY A 16 -39.78 15.34 -7.42
C GLY A 16 -38.91 15.11 -6.17
N THR A 17 -37.94 14.21 -6.21
CA THR A 17 -37.01 13.97 -5.09
C THR A 17 -35.83 14.94 -5.17
N CYS A 18 -35.76 15.93 -4.29
CA CYS A 18 -34.56 16.74 -4.11
C CYS A 18 -33.40 15.84 -3.65
N VAL A 19 -32.21 16.02 -4.22
CA VAL A 19 -30.99 15.39 -3.70
C VAL A 19 -30.75 15.93 -2.29
N ASP A 20 -30.81 15.06 -1.29
CA ASP A 20 -30.63 15.47 0.11
C ASP A 20 -29.23 16.06 0.34
N ASP A 21 -29.18 17.19 1.06
CA ASP A 21 -27.93 17.85 1.49
C ASP A 21 -26.98 16.87 2.22
N GLN A 22 -27.56 15.87 2.91
CA GLN A 22 -26.80 14.81 3.58
C GLN A 22 -26.07 13.87 2.62
N THR A 23 -26.64 13.61 1.44
CA THR A 23 -26.04 12.75 0.42
C THR A 23 -24.85 13.46 -0.23
N ILE A 24 -24.99 14.76 -0.53
CA ILE A 24 -23.91 15.60 -1.06
C ILE A 24 -22.76 15.70 -0.06
N ALA A 25 -23.06 15.89 1.23
CA ALA A 25 -22.08 15.91 2.31
C ALA A 25 -21.27 14.60 2.40
N ARG A 26 -21.95 13.45 2.37
CA ARG A 26 -21.30 12.13 2.42
C ARG A 26 -20.44 11.89 1.19
N LEU A 27 -20.93 12.25 0.00
CA LEU A 27 -20.19 12.08 -1.25
C LEU A 27 -18.96 12.98 -1.34
N ALA A 28 -19.05 14.23 -0.88
CA ALA A 28 -17.93 15.17 -0.86
C ALA A 28 -16.76 14.65 -0.01
N VAL A 29 -17.06 14.01 1.13
CA VAL A 29 -16.06 13.36 2.00
C VAL A 29 -15.55 12.05 1.40
N ALA A 30 -16.45 11.19 0.90
CA ALA A 30 -16.08 9.90 0.32
C ALA A 30 -15.14 10.03 -0.89
N HIS A 31 -15.35 11.06 -1.71
CA HIS A 31 -14.49 11.35 -2.87
C HIS A 31 -13.30 12.26 -2.54
N ARG A 32 -13.00 12.50 -1.25
CA ARG A 32 -11.90 13.37 -0.76
C ARG A 32 -11.89 14.79 -1.32
N ILE A 33 -13.05 15.27 -1.79
CA ILE A 33 -13.20 16.64 -2.29
C ILE A 33 -13.28 17.62 -1.10
N LEU A 34 -13.80 17.17 0.04
CA LEU A 34 -13.92 17.94 1.26
C LEU A 34 -13.43 17.15 2.49
N THR A 35 -12.65 17.76 3.38
CA THR A 35 -12.27 17.13 4.66
C THR A 35 -13.42 17.20 5.66
N ARG A 36 -13.44 16.27 6.63
CA ARG A 36 -14.49 16.20 7.66
C ARG A 36 -14.57 17.48 8.50
N GLU A 37 -13.44 18.14 8.73
CA GLU A 37 -13.35 19.44 9.41
C GLU A 37 -14.02 20.56 8.60
N LYS A 38 -13.70 20.68 7.30
CA LYS A 38 -14.31 21.68 6.41
C LYS A 38 -15.80 21.45 6.19
N LEU A 39 -16.24 20.19 6.20
CA LEU A 39 -17.66 19.84 6.17
C LEU A 39 -18.39 20.33 7.43
N GLN A 40 -17.76 20.15 8.60
CA GLN A 40 -18.31 20.60 9.87
C GLN A 40 -18.46 22.12 9.91
N GLU A 41 -17.45 22.86 9.44
CA GLU A 41 -17.50 24.31 9.28
C GLU A 41 -18.64 24.75 8.35
N ALA A 42 -18.83 24.07 7.21
CA ALA A 42 -19.92 24.37 6.28
C ALA A 42 -21.31 24.10 6.89
N LEU A 43 -21.47 23.04 7.69
CA LEU A 43 -22.72 22.71 8.37
C LEU A 43 -23.05 23.70 9.50
N ASP A 44 -22.05 24.15 10.25
CA ASP A 44 -22.26 25.15 11.30
C ASP A 44 -22.60 26.52 10.72
N LEU A 45 -22.01 26.86 9.57
CA LEU A 45 -22.40 28.04 8.79
C LEU A 45 -23.83 27.91 8.24
N GLN A 46 -24.21 26.74 7.71
CA GLN A 46 -25.57 26.50 7.24
C GLN A 46 -26.60 26.69 8.37
N LYS A 47 -26.29 26.24 9.58
CA LYS A 47 -27.14 26.47 10.77
C LYS A 47 -27.21 27.95 11.15
N SER A 48 -26.09 28.67 11.08
CA SER A 48 -26.02 30.09 11.41
C SER A 48 -26.83 30.97 10.42
N GLU A 49 -26.81 30.65 9.12
CA GLU A 49 -27.55 31.37 8.08
C GLU A 49 -29.04 31.01 8.10
N LYS A 50 -29.40 29.77 8.44
CA LYS A 50 -30.78 29.38 8.75
C LYS A 50 -31.35 30.20 9.92
N GLY A 51 -30.56 30.46 10.97
CA GLY A 51 -30.94 31.33 12.09
C GLY A 51 -31.12 32.80 11.72
N ARG A 52 -30.52 33.26 10.62
CA ARG A 52 -30.65 34.62 10.06
C ARG A 52 -31.78 34.77 9.04
N GLY A 53 -32.61 33.72 8.86
CA GLY A 53 -33.76 33.74 7.96
C GLY A 53 -33.42 33.50 6.48
N ARG A 54 -32.21 33.01 6.15
CA ARG A 54 -31.80 32.63 4.79
C ARG A 54 -31.49 31.13 4.72
N PRO A 55 -32.45 30.26 4.35
CA PRO A 55 -32.20 28.84 4.24
C PRO A 55 -31.40 28.55 2.95
N LEU A 56 -30.08 28.51 3.07
CA LEU A 56 -29.17 28.10 1.99
C LEU A 56 -29.01 26.58 1.98
N THR A 57 -28.94 26.00 0.78
CA THR A 57 -28.57 24.59 0.60
C THR A 57 -27.09 24.38 0.92
N LEU A 58 -26.70 23.17 1.33
CA LEU A 58 -25.31 22.91 1.68
C LEU A 58 -24.37 23.13 0.48
N GLY A 59 -24.85 22.85 -0.73
CA GLY A 59 -24.13 23.12 -1.98
C GLY A 59 -23.81 24.60 -2.20
N GLU A 60 -24.78 25.50 -1.96
CA GLU A 60 -24.59 26.95 -2.09
C GLU A 60 -23.62 27.51 -1.03
N VAL A 61 -23.65 26.96 0.19
CA VAL A 61 -22.70 27.31 1.25
C VAL A 61 -21.27 26.90 0.85
N LEU A 62 -21.10 25.71 0.27
CA LEU A 62 -19.79 25.21 -0.16
C LEU A 62 -19.23 25.98 -1.37
N LEU A 63 -20.08 26.43 -2.30
CA LEU A 63 -19.68 27.28 -3.43
C LEU A 63 -19.30 28.70 -2.97
N SER A 64 -20.13 29.33 -2.13
CA SER A 64 -19.93 30.71 -1.69
C SER A 64 -18.65 30.93 -0.88
N ARG A 65 -18.15 29.89 -0.21
CA ARG A 65 -16.87 29.92 0.52
C ARG A 65 -15.67 29.45 -0.30
N GLY A 66 -15.85 29.12 -1.58
CA GLY A 66 -14.79 28.56 -2.42
C GLY A 66 -14.28 27.19 -1.93
N MET A 67 -15.07 26.50 -1.10
CA MET A 67 -14.75 25.16 -0.61
C MET A 67 -15.00 24.08 -1.67
N LEU A 68 -15.91 24.34 -2.61
CA LEU A 68 -16.14 23.55 -3.81
C LEU A 68 -16.20 24.46 -5.05
N SER A 69 -15.81 23.93 -6.21
CA SER A 69 -16.05 24.57 -7.51
C SER A 69 -17.40 24.15 -8.10
N GLU A 70 -17.97 24.93 -9.01
CA GLU A 70 -19.21 24.55 -9.71
C GLU A 70 -19.08 23.21 -10.44
N ASN A 71 -17.89 22.92 -11.00
CA ASN A 71 -17.62 21.63 -11.66
C ASN A 71 -17.62 20.46 -10.67
N HIS A 72 -17.09 20.66 -9.46
CA HIS A 72 -17.10 19.63 -8.41
C HIS A 72 -18.52 19.40 -7.87
N LEU A 73 -19.32 20.46 -7.71
CA LEU A 73 -20.70 20.35 -7.28
C LEU A 73 -21.57 19.62 -8.32
N SER A 74 -21.47 19.98 -9.59
CA SER A 74 -22.17 19.29 -10.69
C SER A 74 -21.79 17.82 -10.79
N SER A 75 -20.53 17.48 -10.53
CA SER A 75 -20.06 16.09 -10.50
C SER A 75 -20.66 15.31 -9.32
N LEU A 76 -20.74 15.93 -8.14
CA LEU A 76 -21.34 15.34 -6.95
C LEU A 76 -22.85 15.13 -7.10
N GLN A 77 -23.55 16.08 -7.73
CA GLN A 77 -24.98 15.95 -8.04
C GLN A 77 -25.25 14.78 -8.99
N LEU A 78 -24.44 14.66 -10.06
CA LEU A 78 -24.55 13.54 -11.00
C LEU A 78 -24.26 12.18 -10.35
N ILE A 79 -23.33 12.11 -9.40
CA ILE A 79 -23.07 10.89 -8.62
C ILE A 79 -24.24 10.59 -7.66
N ALA A 80 -24.82 11.61 -7.03
CA ALA A 80 -25.95 11.45 -6.13
C ALA A 80 -27.20 10.96 -6.87
N GLU A 81 -27.50 11.54 -8.04
CA GLU A 81 -28.57 11.09 -8.94
C GLU A 81 -28.35 9.63 -9.35
N PHE A 82 -27.12 9.25 -9.72
CA PHE A 82 -26.80 7.87 -10.04
C PHE A 82 -27.05 6.90 -8.88
N GLN A 83 -26.72 7.29 -7.64
CA GLN A 83 -26.96 6.46 -6.46
C GLN A 83 -28.46 6.26 -6.19
N ILE A 84 -29.25 7.33 -6.29
CA ILE A 84 -30.71 7.29 -6.13
C ILE A 84 -31.34 6.37 -7.18
N MET A 85 -30.88 6.48 -8.44
CA MET A 85 -31.36 5.66 -9.55
C MET A 85 -30.92 4.19 -9.45
N ARG A 86 -29.82 3.89 -8.75
CA ARG A 86 -29.29 2.52 -8.56
C ARG A 86 -29.91 1.77 -7.38
N GLU A 87 -30.54 2.46 -6.42
CA GLU A 87 -31.29 1.80 -5.34
C GLU A 87 -32.36 0.80 -5.79
N PRO A 88 -33.29 1.12 -6.72
CA PRO A 88 -34.28 0.17 -7.20
C PRO A 88 -33.64 -1.01 -7.92
N ASP A 89 -32.55 -0.75 -8.65
CA ASP A 89 -31.81 -1.75 -9.40
C ASP A 89 -31.07 -2.75 -8.51
N ARG A 90 -30.62 -2.32 -7.33
CA ARG A 90 -30.09 -3.22 -6.30
C ARG A 90 -31.18 -4.14 -5.75
N LEU A 91 -32.39 -3.63 -5.54
CA LEU A 91 -33.53 -4.44 -5.11
C LEU A 91 -33.96 -5.41 -6.21
N PHE A 92 -34.04 -4.94 -7.46
CA PHE A 92 -34.33 -5.74 -8.65
C PHE A 92 -33.33 -6.89 -8.78
N SER A 93 -32.03 -6.61 -8.65
CA SER A 93 -30.95 -7.59 -8.70
C SER A 93 -31.08 -8.67 -7.62
N LYS A 94 -31.40 -8.27 -6.38
CA LYS A 94 -31.60 -9.21 -5.26
C LYS A 94 -32.81 -10.11 -5.48
N ILE A 95 -33.92 -9.57 -5.97
CA ILE A 95 -35.14 -10.34 -6.24
C ILE A 95 -34.93 -11.29 -7.43
N ALA A 96 -34.23 -10.84 -8.47
CA ALA A 96 -33.89 -11.68 -9.63
C ALA A 96 -33.02 -12.89 -9.23
N ILE A 97 -32.03 -12.70 -8.35
CA ILE A 97 -31.19 -13.80 -7.83
C ILE A 97 -32.01 -14.72 -6.92
N LYS A 98 -32.79 -14.15 -5.99
CA LYS A 98 -33.61 -14.92 -5.04
C LYS A 98 -34.62 -15.82 -5.76
N ASN A 99 -35.22 -15.33 -6.83
CA ASN A 99 -36.19 -16.07 -7.64
C ASN A 99 -35.54 -16.95 -8.72
N ARG A 100 -34.19 -17.12 -8.70
CA ARG A 100 -33.41 -17.89 -9.69
C ARG A 100 -33.64 -17.45 -11.15
N LEU A 101 -34.03 -16.19 -11.37
CA LEU A 101 -34.25 -15.60 -12.70
C LEU A 101 -32.95 -15.09 -13.34
N ALA A 102 -31.92 -14.85 -12.53
CA ALA A 102 -30.58 -14.50 -12.99
C ALA A 102 -29.53 -15.01 -11.98
N THR A 103 -28.37 -15.43 -12.47
CA THR A 103 -27.23 -15.80 -11.59
C THR A 103 -26.50 -14.56 -11.08
N ARG A 104 -25.74 -14.71 -9.99
CA ARG A 104 -24.93 -13.63 -9.42
C ARG A 104 -23.93 -13.07 -10.43
N GLU A 105 -23.28 -13.94 -11.19
CA GLU A 105 -22.31 -13.56 -12.23
C GLU A 105 -22.96 -12.77 -13.38
N GLN A 106 -24.14 -13.19 -13.83
CA GLN A 106 -24.91 -12.49 -14.86
C GLN A 106 -25.35 -11.08 -14.42
N VAL A 107 -25.77 -10.95 -13.16
CA VAL A 107 -26.13 -9.65 -12.56
C VAL A 107 -24.91 -8.75 -12.37
N GLU A 108 -23.76 -9.31 -11.98
CA GLU A 108 -22.50 -8.57 -11.86
C GLU A 108 -22.02 -8.06 -13.24
N ASN A 109 -22.13 -8.89 -14.28
CA ASN A 109 -21.84 -8.47 -15.66
C ASN A 109 -22.78 -7.33 -16.13
N ALA A 110 -24.09 -7.46 -15.89
CA ALA A 110 -25.06 -6.40 -16.19
C ALA A 110 -24.76 -5.10 -15.42
N SER A 111 -24.31 -5.19 -14.15
CA SER A 111 -23.92 -4.01 -13.36
C SER A 111 -22.65 -3.34 -13.89
N ARG A 112 -21.69 -4.11 -14.45
CA ARG A 112 -20.51 -3.55 -15.13
C ARG A 112 -20.90 -2.80 -16.40
N ILE A 113 -21.83 -3.35 -17.19
CA ILE A 113 -22.36 -2.70 -18.40
C ILE A 113 -23.09 -1.40 -18.04
N GLN A 114 -23.92 -1.43 -16.98
CA GLN A 114 -24.60 -0.24 -16.46
C GLN A 114 -23.62 0.87 -16.07
N ALA A 115 -22.58 0.52 -15.31
CA ALA A 115 -21.56 1.47 -14.87
C ALA A 115 -20.76 2.06 -16.05
N LYS A 116 -20.43 1.23 -17.04
CA LYS A 116 -19.75 1.67 -18.27
C LYS A 116 -20.63 2.63 -19.08
N HIS A 117 -21.90 2.29 -19.27
CA HIS A 117 -22.86 3.13 -20.01
C HIS A 117 -23.06 4.50 -19.36
N PHE A 118 -23.17 4.54 -18.03
CA PHE A 118 -23.32 5.80 -17.30
C PHE A 118 -22.07 6.68 -17.41
N LYS A 119 -20.87 6.08 -17.35
CA LYS A 119 -19.60 6.79 -17.50
C LYS A 119 -19.42 7.41 -18.90
N GLU A 120 -19.86 6.72 -19.94
CA GLU A 120 -19.68 7.14 -21.34
C GLU A 120 -20.77 8.12 -21.82
N LYS A 121 -22.05 7.86 -21.49
CA LYS A 121 -23.18 8.59 -22.06
C LYS A 121 -23.91 9.52 -21.08
N ARG A 122 -23.53 9.52 -19.79
CA ARG A 122 -24.21 10.24 -18.70
C ARG A 122 -25.73 10.00 -18.67
N SER A 123 -26.16 8.84 -19.16
CA SER A 123 -27.56 8.42 -19.22
C SER A 123 -27.72 7.10 -18.47
N PHE A 124 -28.70 7.06 -17.58
CA PHE A 124 -29.00 5.89 -16.76
C PHE A 124 -29.85 4.89 -17.53
N ARG A 125 -29.40 3.63 -17.56
CA ARG A 125 -30.19 2.48 -18.02
C ARG A 125 -30.47 1.56 -16.85
N GLY A 126 -31.72 1.16 -16.68
CA GLY A 126 -32.13 0.28 -15.58
C GLY A 126 -31.61 -1.15 -15.74
N MET A 127 -31.38 -1.83 -14.62
CA MET A 127 -30.88 -3.21 -14.61
C MET A 127 -31.83 -4.18 -15.34
N GLY A 128 -33.14 -3.98 -15.24
CA GLY A 128 -34.13 -4.79 -15.97
C GLY A 128 -33.96 -4.70 -17.50
N GLU A 129 -33.72 -3.51 -18.04
CA GLU A 129 -33.50 -3.32 -19.48
C GLU A 129 -32.20 -3.97 -19.95
N ILE A 130 -31.14 -3.87 -19.15
CA ILE A 130 -29.84 -4.47 -19.48
C ILE A 130 -29.95 -6.00 -19.46
N LEU A 131 -30.67 -6.57 -18.49
CA LEU A 131 -30.87 -8.01 -18.40
C LEU A 131 -31.81 -8.55 -19.50
N LEU A 132 -32.75 -7.73 -20.00
CA LEU A 132 -33.55 -8.03 -21.19
C LEU A 132 -32.71 -8.02 -22.47
N ASP A 133 -31.84 -7.02 -22.66
CA ASP A 133 -30.95 -6.93 -23.82
C ASP A 133 -29.96 -8.09 -23.89
N LEU A 134 -29.46 -8.53 -22.73
CA LEU A 134 -28.59 -9.69 -22.60
C LEU A 134 -29.34 -11.03 -22.74
N LYS A 135 -30.66 -11.00 -22.96
CA LYS A 135 -31.55 -12.18 -23.06
C LYS A 135 -31.46 -13.12 -21.85
N ILE A 136 -31.08 -12.59 -20.69
CA ILE A 136 -30.99 -13.36 -19.44
C ILE A 136 -32.38 -13.59 -18.86
N MET A 137 -33.29 -12.64 -19.06
CA MET A 137 -34.69 -12.72 -18.62
C MET A 137 -35.65 -12.31 -19.72
N THR A 138 -36.88 -12.81 -19.66
CA THR A 138 -37.96 -12.43 -20.58
C THR A 138 -38.69 -11.18 -20.12
N ARG A 139 -39.39 -10.51 -21.04
CA ARG A 139 -40.18 -9.30 -20.73
C ARG A 139 -41.20 -9.52 -19.62
N LYS A 140 -41.87 -10.69 -19.62
CA LYS A 140 -42.82 -11.09 -18.56
C LYS A 140 -42.14 -11.23 -17.20
N GLN A 141 -40.96 -11.86 -17.14
CA GLN A 141 -40.19 -12.01 -15.90
C GLN A 141 -39.68 -10.66 -15.37
N CYS A 142 -39.24 -9.77 -16.25
CA CYS A 142 -38.81 -8.42 -15.88
C CYS A 142 -39.97 -7.61 -15.28
N GLU A 143 -41.17 -7.67 -15.88
CA GLU A 143 -42.36 -6.99 -15.36
C GLU A 143 -42.79 -7.54 -13.98
N MET A 144 -42.66 -8.85 -13.75
CA MET A 144 -42.93 -9.46 -12.44
C MET A 144 -41.98 -8.95 -11.36
N VAL A 145 -40.68 -8.90 -11.65
CA VAL A 145 -39.68 -8.39 -10.70
C VAL A 145 -39.88 -6.89 -10.45
N GLN A 146 -40.21 -6.12 -11.49
CA GLN A 146 -40.47 -4.69 -11.36
C GLN A 146 -41.67 -4.40 -10.44
N ARG A 147 -42.79 -5.12 -10.61
CA ARG A 147 -43.95 -5.01 -9.70
C ARG A 147 -43.59 -5.35 -8.26
N ALA A 148 -42.73 -6.35 -8.04
CA ALA A 148 -42.26 -6.72 -6.70
C ALA A 148 -41.40 -5.59 -6.07
N VAL A 149 -40.53 -4.93 -6.85
CA VAL A 149 -39.74 -3.78 -6.39
C VAL A 149 -40.66 -2.61 -6.00
N ASP A 150 -41.68 -2.32 -6.80
CA ASP A 150 -42.61 -1.21 -6.56
C ASP A 150 -43.46 -1.42 -5.30
N VAL A 151 -43.91 -2.66 -5.05
CA VAL A 151 -44.61 -3.06 -3.81
C VAL A 151 -43.72 -2.94 -2.57
N ILE A 152 -42.44 -3.29 -2.68
CA ILE A 152 -41.48 -3.16 -1.57
C ILE A 152 -41.20 -1.67 -1.28
N ARG A 153 -41.10 -0.84 -2.31
CA ARG A 153 -40.89 0.60 -2.16
C ARG A 153 -42.10 1.31 -1.54
N SER A 154 -43.32 0.96 -1.95
CA SER A 154 -44.54 1.55 -1.37
C SER A 154 -44.71 1.19 0.11
N LYS A 155 -44.38 -0.05 0.51
CA LYS A 155 -44.36 -0.47 1.92
C LYS A 155 -43.29 0.23 2.74
N LYS A 156 -42.13 0.55 2.15
CA LYS A 156 -41.04 1.27 2.83
C LYS A 156 -41.39 2.74 3.09
N ASN A 157 -42.09 3.39 2.15
CA ASN A 157 -42.56 4.77 2.33
C ASN A 157 -43.71 4.89 3.34
N GLN A 158 -44.57 3.87 3.48
CA GLN A 158 -45.61 3.85 4.53
C GLN A 158 -45.06 3.64 5.95
N LYS A 159 -43.83 3.11 6.09
CA LYS A 159 -43.18 2.87 7.39
C LYS A 159 -42.40 4.08 7.93
N CYS A 160 -42.29 5.16 7.16
CA CYS A 160 -41.50 6.35 7.52
C CYS A 160 -42.29 7.50 8.17
N GLU A 161 -43.60 7.39 8.37
CA GLU A 161 -44.39 8.40 9.11
C GLU A 161 -44.44 8.17 10.62
N CYS A 162 -43.85 7.08 11.11
CA CYS A 162 -43.80 6.76 12.53
C CYS A 162 -42.37 6.30 12.87
N GLU A 163 -41.82 6.80 13.98
CA GLU A 163 -40.52 6.41 14.56
C GLU A 163 -39.29 7.17 14.03
N GLY A 164 -39.11 8.36 14.57
CA GLY A 164 -37.78 8.93 14.79
C GLY A 164 -37.24 8.45 16.14
N LYS A 165 -36.11 7.74 16.12
CA LYS A 165 -34.99 7.83 17.08
C LYS A 165 -33.87 6.88 16.64
N SER A 166 -32.65 7.38 16.82
CA SER A 166 -31.35 6.76 16.58
C SER A 166 -31.18 5.39 17.24
N GLU A 167 -30.41 4.50 16.62
CA GLU A 167 -29.50 3.59 17.35
C GLU A 167 -28.29 3.14 16.49
N PRO A 168 -27.18 2.73 17.14
CA PRO A 168 -25.81 2.62 16.60
C PRO A 168 -25.43 1.20 16.15
N ASP A 169 -24.16 1.08 15.74
CA ASP A 169 -23.42 -0.17 15.43
C ASP A 169 -23.73 -1.34 16.37
N ALA A 170 -24.06 -2.50 15.79
CA ALA A 170 -23.82 -3.80 16.38
C ALA A 170 -23.69 -4.88 15.28
N GLN A 171 -22.61 -5.66 15.35
CA GLN A 171 -22.35 -6.87 14.57
C GLN A 171 -23.41 -7.95 14.90
N PRO A 172 -23.81 -8.81 13.95
CA PRO A 172 -24.61 -9.98 14.28
C PRO A 172 -23.72 -11.22 14.45
N GLU A 173 -23.65 -11.73 15.68
CA GLU A 173 -23.35 -13.13 15.99
C GLU A 173 -24.62 -14.01 15.92
N PRO A 174 -24.48 -15.35 15.83
CA PRO A 174 -25.52 -16.24 15.32
C PRO A 174 -26.50 -16.67 16.41
N ILE A 175 -27.80 -16.65 16.11
CA ILE A 175 -28.83 -17.24 16.97
C ILE A 175 -29.55 -18.37 16.24
N SER A 176 -29.50 -19.52 16.91
CA SER A 176 -30.12 -20.80 16.68
C SER A 176 -31.64 -20.82 16.87
N THR A 177 -32.35 -21.38 15.87
CA THR A 177 -33.60 -22.18 15.97
C THR A 177 -34.88 -21.52 16.53
N PRO A 178 -36.06 -22.16 16.43
CA PRO A 178 -36.78 -22.51 15.20
C PRO A 178 -38.25 -22.05 15.30
N ILE A 179 -38.78 -21.32 14.30
CA ILE A 179 -40.21 -20.96 14.30
C ILE A 179 -40.81 -21.32 12.94
N SER A 180 -41.45 -22.49 12.95
CA SER A 180 -42.72 -22.84 12.31
C SER A 180 -43.18 -21.94 11.16
N HIS A 181 -43.15 -22.52 9.95
CA HIS A 181 -44.01 -22.09 8.86
C HIS A 181 -45.49 -22.37 9.23
N PRO A 182 -46.40 -21.40 9.11
CA PRO A 182 -47.79 -21.71 8.82
C PRO A 182 -47.84 -22.28 7.40
N GLU A 183 -48.34 -23.50 7.28
CA GLU A 183 -48.78 -24.07 6.01
C GLU A 183 -49.91 -23.19 5.45
N GLU A 184 -49.60 -22.33 4.48
CA GLU A 184 -50.57 -21.83 3.53
C GLU A 184 -50.51 -22.71 2.28
N ALA A 185 -51.64 -23.36 2.02
CA ALA A 185 -51.87 -24.30 0.96
C ALA A 185 -51.44 -23.77 -0.42
N SER A 186 -50.46 -24.44 -1.02
CA SER A 186 -50.22 -24.37 -2.46
C SER A 186 -51.37 -25.05 -3.20
N THR A 187 -52.01 -24.32 -4.10
CA THR A 187 -52.93 -24.87 -5.10
C THR A 187 -52.21 -25.88 -6.00
N PRO A 188 -52.82 -27.02 -6.34
CA PRO A 188 -52.18 -28.06 -7.15
C PRO A 188 -52.44 -27.81 -8.64
N ASP A 189 -51.58 -27.03 -9.32
CA ASP A 189 -51.67 -26.93 -10.79
C ASP A 189 -50.30 -26.79 -11.52
N ASP A 190 -49.15 -26.84 -10.83
CA ASP A 190 -47.83 -26.71 -11.48
C ASP A 190 -46.83 -27.81 -11.06
N ILE A 191 -47.15 -29.07 -11.35
CA ILE A 191 -46.16 -30.17 -11.35
C ILE A 191 -46.36 -31.00 -12.63
N CYS A 192 -45.45 -30.86 -13.59
CA CYS A 192 -45.33 -31.75 -14.74
C CYS A 192 -44.40 -32.90 -14.33
N GLU A 193 -44.93 -33.84 -13.53
CA GLU A 193 -44.28 -35.12 -13.22
C GLU A 193 -45.07 -36.21 -13.99
N ASP A 194 -44.36 -37.02 -14.77
CA ASP A 194 -44.97 -38.18 -15.45
C ASP A 194 -45.29 -39.25 -14.40
N PHE A 195 -46.56 -39.38 -14.02
CA PHE A 195 -47.01 -40.38 -13.05
C PHE A 195 -47.28 -41.73 -13.73
N GLN A 196 -46.82 -42.82 -13.11
CA GLN A 196 -47.22 -44.16 -13.51
C GLN A 196 -48.55 -44.53 -12.83
N VAL A 197 -49.61 -44.74 -13.62
CA VAL A 197 -50.90 -45.21 -13.11
C VAL A 197 -50.83 -46.71 -12.84
N LEU A 198 -50.94 -47.12 -11.58
CA LEU A 198 -50.89 -48.53 -11.19
C LEU A 198 -52.28 -49.19 -11.21
N SER A 199 -53.32 -48.42 -10.91
CA SER A 199 -54.71 -48.87 -10.99
C SER A 199 -55.63 -47.74 -11.43
N GLU A 200 -56.43 -47.99 -12.46
CA GLU A 200 -57.54 -47.14 -12.86
C GLU A 200 -58.84 -47.71 -12.26
N GLY A 201 -59.32 -47.11 -11.18
CA GLY A 201 -60.61 -47.44 -10.58
C GLY A 201 -61.71 -46.50 -11.07
N GLU A 202 -62.98 -46.92 -10.93
CA GLU A 202 -64.14 -46.07 -11.25
C GLU A 202 -64.21 -44.84 -10.31
N GLN A 203 -63.76 -44.98 -9.05
CA GLN A 203 -63.86 -43.93 -8.02
C GLN A 203 -62.51 -43.25 -7.70
N PHE A 204 -61.39 -43.97 -7.75
CA PHE A 204 -60.05 -43.45 -7.45
C PHE A 204 -58.95 -44.16 -8.25
N ASP A 205 -57.84 -43.46 -8.47
CA ASP A 205 -56.63 -43.97 -9.11
C ASP A 205 -55.46 -44.00 -8.14
N LEU A 206 -54.64 -45.05 -8.27
CA LEU A 206 -53.35 -45.15 -7.58
C LEU A 206 -52.24 -44.74 -8.55
N LEU A 207 -51.55 -43.66 -8.21
CA LEU A 207 -50.47 -43.08 -9.00
C LEU A 207 -49.16 -43.22 -8.23
N VAL A 208 -48.09 -43.66 -8.87
CA VAL A 208 -46.75 -43.62 -8.28
C VAL A 208 -45.87 -42.71 -9.11
N SER A 209 -45.09 -41.89 -8.43
CA SER A 209 -44.08 -41.04 -9.08
C SER A 209 -43.05 -41.92 -9.79
N HIS A 210 -42.53 -41.48 -10.94
CA HIS A 210 -41.54 -42.25 -11.72
C HIS A 210 -40.26 -42.57 -10.93
N ASP A 211 -39.91 -41.74 -9.94
CA ASP A 211 -38.79 -41.98 -9.02
C ASP A 211 -39.05 -43.07 -7.97
N GLY A 212 -40.30 -43.57 -7.88
CA GLY A 212 -40.71 -44.58 -6.91
C GLY A 212 -40.73 -44.09 -5.46
N LEU A 213 -40.48 -42.79 -5.20
CA LEU A 213 -40.34 -42.26 -3.85
C LEU A 213 -41.67 -41.87 -3.22
N ARG A 214 -42.73 -41.66 -4.01
CA ARG A 214 -44.05 -41.25 -3.51
C ARG A 214 -45.17 -41.95 -4.26
N ALA A 215 -46.16 -42.42 -3.50
CA ALA A 215 -47.43 -42.91 -4.02
C ALA A 215 -48.55 -41.92 -3.67
N TYR A 216 -49.41 -41.66 -4.64
CA TYR A 216 -50.53 -40.75 -4.57
C TYR A 216 -51.84 -41.47 -4.85
N LEU A 217 -52.88 -41.08 -4.13
CA LEU A 217 -54.25 -41.47 -4.40
C LEU A 217 -54.98 -40.28 -5.03
N ARG A 218 -55.58 -40.47 -6.21
CA ARG A 218 -56.36 -39.44 -6.91
C ARG A 218 -57.82 -39.84 -6.95
N ILE A 219 -58.71 -38.96 -6.49
CA ILE A 219 -60.16 -39.21 -6.53
C ILE A 219 -60.74 -38.64 -7.84
N LYS A 220 -61.48 -39.46 -8.61
CA LYS A 220 -62.10 -39.09 -9.89
C LYS A 220 -63.53 -38.52 -9.74
N GLU A 221 -64.25 -38.92 -8.69
CA GLU A 221 -65.64 -38.54 -8.45
C GLU A 221 -65.82 -37.61 -7.22
N GLU A 222 -66.88 -36.80 -7.20
CA GLU A 222 -67.13 -35.80 -6.13
C GLU A 222 -67.48 -36.41 -4.76
N SER A 223 -67.82 -37.71 -4.72
CA SER A 223 -68.05 -38.45 -3.47
C SER A 223 -67.68 -39.92 -3.63
N VAL A 224 -66.72 -40.41 -2.85
CA VAL A 224 -66.41 -41.84 -2.74
C VAL A 224 -67.40 -42.44 -1.73
N LYS A 225 -68.44 -43.13 -2.21
CA LYS A 225 -69.41 -43.79 -1.31
C LYS A 225 -69.00 -45.24 -1.10
N GLY A 226 -68.57 -45.56 0.12
CA GLY A 226 -68.47 -46.94 0.62
C GLY A 226 -67.07 -47.54 0.69
N SER A 227 -66.01 -46.85 0.26
CA SER A 227 -64.65 -47.39 0.35
C SER A 227 -64.10 -47.29 1.78
N SER A 228 -63.78 -48.45 2.37
CA SER A 228 -63.12 -48.51 3.67
C SER A 228 -61.60 -48.25 3.56
N PRO A 229 -60.94 -47.66 4.57
CA PRO A 229 -59.48 -47.52 4.58
C PRO A 229 -58.76 -48.88 4.44
N ASP A 230 -59.40 -49.95 4.88
CA ASP A 230 -58.91 -51.33 4.74
C ASP A 230 -58.85 -51.79 3.28
N GLU A 231 -59.82 -51.41 2.43
CA GLU A 231 -59.80 -51.72 0.98
C GLU A 231 -58.63 -51.03 0.27
N ILE A 232 -58.35 -49.77 0.64
CA ILE A 232 -57.23 -49.01 0.08
C ILE A 232 -55.90 -49.62 0.53
N ARG A 233 -55.79 -50.04 1.79
CA ARG A 233 -54.60 -50.75 2.29
C ARG A 233 -54.39 -52.08 1.58
N GLN A 234 -55.47 -52.84 1.33
CA GLN A 234 -55.39 -54.08 0.55
C GLN A 234 -54.92 -53.82 -0.89
N LEU A 235 -55.38 -52.74 -1.51
CA LEU A 235 -54.92 -52.32 -2.85
C LEU A 235 -53.45 -51.89 -2.85
N ILE A 236 -53.03 -51.05 -1.90
CA ILE A 236 -51.64 -50.62 -1.71
C ILE A 236 -50.72 -51.84 -1.55
N THR A 237 -51.13 -52.81 -0.72
CA THR A 237 -50.40 -54.06 -0.50
C THR A 237 -50.38 -54.94 -1.75
N LYS A 238 -51.50 -55.03 -2.49
CA LYS A 238 -51.61 -55.79 -3.74
C LYS A 238 -50.69 -55.25 -4.84
N PHE A 239 -50.47 -53.94 -4.88
CA PHE A 239 -49.53 -53.30 -5.81
C PHE A 239 -48.09 -53.21 -5.28
N GLY A 240 -47.81 -53.84 -4.12
CA GLY A 240 -46.45 -54.02 -3.61
C GLY A 240 -45.84 -52.79 -2.94
N ILE A 241 -46.65 -51.80 -2.55
CA ILE A 241 -46.20 -50.66 -1.74
C ILE A 241 -46.13 -51.12 -0.28
N ILE A 242 -44.92 -51.15 0.29
CA ILE A 242 -44.63 -51.77 1.59
C ILE A 242 -44.13 -50.73 2.59
N GLN A 243 -43.47 -49.66 2.12
CA GLN A 243 -42.78 -48.71 2.98
C GLN A 243 -43.49 -47.36 3.06
N GLY A 244 -43.59 -46.80 4.27
CA GLY A 244 -44.01 -45.40 4.51
C GLY A 244 -45.48 -45.11 4.24
N ILE A 245 -46.36 -46.11 4.43
CA ILE A 245 -47.82 -45.99 4.26
C ILE A 245 -48.38 -44.99 5.28
N ALA A 246 -49.25 -44.09 4.82
CA ALA A 246 -49.92 -43.10 5.65
C ALA A 246 -50.92 -43.75 6.63
N ASP A 247 -51.07 -43.15 7.82
CA ASP A 247 -51.98 -43.63 8.83
C ASP A 247 -53.45 -43.64 8.36
N ASP A 248 -54.22 -44.59 8.87
CA ASP A 248 -55.63 -44.79 8.49
C ASP A 248 -56.51 -43.57 8.77
N ALA A 249 -56.13 -42.74 9.76
CA ALA A 249 -56.79 -41.47 10.07
C ALA A 249 -56.64 -40.45 8.93
N VAL A 250 -55.48 -40.42 8.27
CA VAL A 250 -55.20 -39.50 7.15
C VAL A 250 -55.96 -39.95 5.91
N ILE A 251 -55.93 -41.25 5.62
CA ILE A 251 -56.64 -41.85 4.48
C ILE A 251 -58.17 -41.68 4.65
N SER A 252 -58.70 -41.95 5.84
CA SER A 252 -60.14 -41.79 6.13
C SER A 252 -60.60 -40.32 6.07
N SER A 253 -59.80 -39.38 6.59
CA SER A 253 -60.10 -37.95 6.49
C SER A 253 -60.13 -37.45 5.04
N TYR A 254 -59.27 -37.99 4.19
CA TYR A 254 -59.20 -37.64 2.77
C TYR A 254 -60.38 -38.21 1.97
N LEU A 255 -60.86 -39.42 2.29
CA LEU A 255 -62.05 -40.01 1.66
C LEU A 255 -63.37 -39.34 2.05
N GLN A 256 -63.43 -38.73 3.24
CA GLN A 256 -64.63 -38.08 3.77
C GLN A 256 -64.80 -36.61 3.33
N GLN A 257 -63.76 -36.01 2.76
CA GLN A 257 -63.79 -34.63 2.29
C GLN A 257 -64.52 -34.50 0.94
N THR A 258 -65.49 -33.59 0.86
CA THR A 258 -66.25 -33.30 -0.37
C THR A 258 -65.60 -32.21 -1.21
N GLY A 259 -65.63 -32.34 -2.54
CA GLY A 259 -65.07 -31.34 -3.48
C GLY A 259 -63.62 -31.60 -3.92
N LEU A 260 -63.13 -32.83 -3.79
CA LEU A 260 -61.74 -33.23 -4.08
C LEU A 260 -61.53 -33.80 -5.51
N LYS A 261 -62.35 -33.39 -6.49
CA LYS A 261 -62.21 -33.89 -7.87
C LYS A 261 -60.81 -33.58 -8.41
N ASN A 262 -60.11 -34.60 -8.90
CA ASN A 262 -58.72 -34.55 -9.39
C ASN A 262 -57.64 -34.15 -8.38
N ARG A 263 -57.94 -34.05 -7.07
CA ARG A 263 -56.89 -33.84 -6.08
C ARG A 263 -56.10 -35.13 -5.86
N MET A 264 -54.82 -34.98 -5.54
CA MET A 264 -53.90 -36.08 -5.26
C MET A 264 -53.46 -35.99 -3.80
N GLN A 265 -53.50 -37.10 -3.06
CA GLN A 265 -53.00 -37.19 -1.69
C GLN A 265 -51.89 -38.21 -1.58
N ILE A 266 -50.80 -37.86 -0.89
CA ILE A 266 -49.70 -38.79 -0.62
C ILE A 266 -50.20 -39.85 0.37
N ILE A 267 -50.11 -41.10 -0.05
CA ILE A 267 -50.54 -42.29 0.73
C ILE A 267 -49.37 -43.19 1.11
N ALA A 268 -48.22 -43.05 0.44
CA ALA A 268 -46.97 -43.67 0.87
C ALA A 268 -45.78 -42.80 0.47
N ALA A 269 -44.80 -42.68 1.36
CA ALA A 269 -43.57 -41.93 1.14
C ALA A 269 -42.35 -42.77 1.49
N GLY A 270 -41.48 -43.00 0.51
CA GLY A 270 -40.18 -43.64 0.69
C GLY A 270 -39.17 -42.72 1.38
N ILE A 271 -38.02 -43.27 1.73
CA ILE A 271 -36.91 -42.54 2.34
C ILE A 271 -35.98 -42.06 1.20
N PRO A 272 -35.88 -40.75 0.93
CA PRO A 272 -35.02 -40.26 -0.15
C PRO A 272 -33.53 -40.50 0.17
N PRO A 273 -32.70 -40.85 -0.83
CA PRO A 273 -31.27 -41.01 -0.64
C PRO A 273 -30.61 -39.68 -0.26
N LYS A 274 -29.61 -39.73 0.63
CA LYS A 274 -28.81 -38.55 0.99
C LYS A 274 -27.51 -38.54 0.18
N PRO A 275 -27.26 -37.51 -0.64
CA PRO A 275 -25.98 -37.41 -1.36
C PRO A 275 -24.84 -37.23 -0.36
N GLY A 276 -23.68 -37.80 -0.69
CA GLY A 276 -22.44 -37.54 0.04
C GLY A 276 -21.86 -36.18 -0.31
N ASP A 277 -20.85 -35.75 0.44
CA ASP A 277 -20.13 -34.51 0.18
C ASP A 277 -19.28 -34.66 -1.10
N PRO A 278 -19.32 -33.68 -2.02
CA PRO A 278 -18.49 -33.72 -3.21
C PRO A 278 -17.02 -33.57 -2.83
N GLY A 279 -16.14 -34.32 -3.50
CA GLY A 279 -14.70 -34.15 -3.36
C GLY A 279 -14.29 -32.74 -3.80
N ARG A 280 -13.40 -32.10 -3.05
CA ARG A 280 -12.91 -30.75 -3.32
C ARG A 280 -11.40 -30.71 -3.29
N ILE A 281 -10.81 -29.94 -4.19
CA ILE A 281 -9.39 -29.62 -4.13
C ILE A 281 -9.22 -28.44 -3.16
N ARG A 282 -8.36 -28.63 -2.16
CA ARG A 282 -7.91 -27.58 -1.25
C ARG A 282 -6.56 -27.08 -1.73
N PHE A 283 -6.51 -25.85 -2.22
CA PHE A 283 -5.25 -25.19 -2.55
C PHE A 283 -4.67 -24.51 -1.32
N SER A 284 -3.37 -24.70 -1.11
CA SER A 284 -2.62 -24.05 -0.03
C SER A 284 -2.17 -22.63 -0.39
N PHE A 285 -2.51 -22.17 -1.58
CA PHE A 285 -2.25 -20.82 -2.09
C PHE A 285 -3.56 -20.18 -2.53
N GLU A 286 -3.64 -18.86 -2.43
CA GLU A 286 -4.85 -18.11 -2.82
C GLU A 286 -4.96 -17.96 -4.33
N GLU A 287 -6.14 -18.27 -4.86
CA GLU A 287 -6.48 -18.04 -6.27
C GLU A 287 -6.84 -16.56 -6.48
N GLY A 288 -5.84 -15.73 -6.78
CA GLY A 288 -6.03 -14.36 -7.24
C GLY A 288 -5.06 -13.34 -6.63
N MET A 289 -4.96 -12.17 -7.28
CA MET A 289 -4.31 -11.00 -6.66
C MET A 289 -5.13 -10.60 -5.43
N ARG A 290 -4.49 -10.59 -4.26
CA ARG A 290 -5.08 -10.02 -3.04
C ARG A 290 -5.50 -8.57 -3.31
N GLN A 291 -6.71 -8.22 -2.88
CA GLN A 291 -6.98 -6.84 -2.50
C GLN A 291 -6.34 -6.66 -1.12
N CYS A 292 -5.65 -5.55 -0.91
CA CYS A 292 -4.87 -5.29 0.30
C CYS A 292 -5.64 -5.65 1.58
N ASP A 293 -5.14 -6.63 2.33
CA ASP A 293 -5.50 -6.83 3.73
C ASP A 293 -4.61 -5.91 4.55
N ASP A 294 -5.09 -4.69 4.82
CA ASP A 294 -4.59 -3.91 5.94
C ASP A 294 -5.74 -3.71 6.93
N GLU A 295 -5.83 -4.64 7.89
CA GLU A 295 -6.58 -4.47 9.15
C GLU A 295 -5.87 -3.45 10.05
N ASN A 296 -5.70 -2.22 9.55
CA ASN A 296 -5.26 -1.11 10.37
C ASN A 296 -6.22 0.05 10.13
N ASP A 297 -6.91 0.46 11.20
CA ASP A 297 -7.96 1.49 11.29
C ASP A 297 -7.52 2.92 10.91
N LYS A 298 -6.47 3.07 10.09
CA LYS A 298 -6.00 4.33 9.50
C LYS A 298 -5.64 4.11 8.03
N CYS A 299 -6.64 3.83 7.20
CA CYS A 299 -6.41 3.42 5.82
C CYS A 299 -6.08 4.62 4.90
N THR A 300 -4.79 4.94 4.77
CA THR A 300 -4.25 5.51 3.53
C THR A 300 -4.00 4.32 2.60
N VAL A 301 -4.98 3.96 1.77
CA VAL A 301 -4.83 2.83 0.83
C VAL A 301 -3.67 3.11 -0.11
N ASP A 302 -2.54 2.43 0.08
CA ASP A 302 -1.42 2.47 -0.85
C ASP A 302 -1.78 1.67 -2.10
N LEU A 303 -2.42 2.34 -3.07
CA LEU A 303 -2.82 1.76 -4.37
C LEU A 303 -1.64 1.19 -5.19
N LYS A 304 -0.40 1.41 -4.73
CA LYS A 304 0.82 0.84 -5.30
C LYS A 304 1.12 -0.56 -4.75
N ASN A 305 0.67 -0.92 -3.56
CA ASN A 305 1.02 -2.18 -2.91
C ASN A 305 -0.18 -3.15 -2.94
N ARG A 306 -0.38 -3.86 -4.05
CA ARG A 306 -1.49 -4.83 -4.24
C ARG A 306 -1.27 -6.20 -3.56
N GLY A 307 -0.46 -6.26 -2.50
CA GLY A 307 -0.09 -7.51 -1.83
C GLY A 307 1.06 -8.25 -2.51
N ARG A 308 1.54 -9.33 -1.86
CA ARG A 308 2.62 -10.18 -2.38
C ARG A 308 2.07 -11.20 -3.37
N ILE A 309 2.84 -11.47 -4.40
CA ILE A 309 2.54 -12.56 -5.35
C ILE A 309 2.70 -13.89 -4.59
N PRO A 310 1.77 -14.85 -4.73
CA PRO A 310 1.90 -16.15 -4.06
C PRO A 310 3.14 -16.88 -4.57
N GLN A 311 3.96 -17.37 -3.64
CA GLN A 311 5.19 -18.09 -3.90
C GLN A 311 5.27 -19.33 -3.00
N VAL A 312 5.88 -20.38 -3.52
CA VAL A 312 6.13 -21.66 -2.82
C VAL A 312 7.61 -22.00 -2.91
N LYS A 313 8.12 -22.70 -1.90
CA LYS A 313 9.47 -23.28 -1.89
C LYS A 313 9.44 -24.75 -2.23
N CYS A 314 10.56 -25.29 -2.69
CA CYS A 314 10.74 -26.71 -2.91
C CYS A 314 10.38 -27.51 -1.63
N GLY A 315 9.49 -28.49 -1.79
CA GLY A 315 8.93 -29.31 -0.71
C GLY A 315 7.59 -28.84 -0.15
N ASP A 316 7.12 -27.63 -0.49
CA ASP A 316 5.86 -27.11 0.06
C ASP A 316 4.63 -27.84 -0.53
N LEU A 317 3.60 -28.05 0.31
CA LEU A 317 2.31 -28.60 -0.12
C LEU A 317 1.52 -27.52 -0.87
N ILE A 318 1.25 -27.75 -2.16
CA ILE A 318 0.56 -26.81 -3.04
C ILE A 318 -0.96 -27.07 -3.06
N ALA A 319 -1.35 -28.35 -3.13
CA ALA A 319 -2.75 -28.76 -3.21
C ALA A 319 -2.99 -30.12 -2.56
N GLU A 320 -4.20 -30.29 -2.02
CA GLU A 320 -4.71 -31.51 -1.40
C GLU A 320 -6.07 -31.88 -2.02
N ILE A 321 -6.26 -33.14 -2.41
CA ILE A 321 -7.56 -33.66 -2.86
C ILE A 321 -8.31 -34.21 -1.66
N VAL A 322 -9.41 -33.54 -1.29
CA VAL A 322 -10.36 -34.08 -0.32
C VAL A 322 -11.30 -35.04 -1.06
N LEU A 323 -11.24 -36.32 -0.72
CA LEU A 323 -12.07 -37.38 -1.29
C LEU A 323 -13.56 -37.12 -1.02
N SER A 324 -14.42 -37.52 -1.95
CA SER A 324 -15.88 -37.50 -1.75
C SER A 324 -16.31 -38.52 -0.69
N SER A 325 -17.27 -38.16 0.15
CA SER A 325 -17.88 -39.12 1.07
C SER A 325 -18.98 -39.93 0.37
N GLU A 326 -19.17 -41.18 0.79
CA GLU A 326 -20.26 -42.02 0.29
C GLU A 326 -21.61 -41.49 0.80
N GLY A 327 -22.58 -41.36 -0.10
CA GLY A 327 -23.95 -40.99 0.28
C GLY A 327 -24.66 -42.15 0.98
N VAL A 328 -25.73 -41.84 1.70
CA VAL A 328 -26.57 -42.86 2.36
C VAL A 328 -27.66 -43.29 1.39
N ASN A 329 -27.77 -44.61 1.18
CA ASN A 329 -28.82 -45.20 0.36
C ASN A 329 -30.22 -44.84 0.90
N GLY A 330 -31.11 -44.47 -0.01
CA GLY A 330 -32.54 -44.32 0.25
C GLY A 330 -33.29 -45.64 0.04
N MET A 331 -34.60 -45.59 0.23
CA MET A 331 -35.50 -46.72 0.01
C MET A 331 -36.80 -46.22 -0.62
N ASP A 332 -37.22 -46.86 -1.71
CA ASP A 332 -38.46 -46.51 -2.42
C ASP A 332 -39.71 -47.07 -1.71
N VAL A 333 -40.90 -46.67 -2.16
CA VAL A 333 -42.17 -47.14 -1.55
C VAL A 333 -42.39 -48.65 -1.71
N TYR A 334 -41.66 -49.31 -2.62
CA TYR A 334 -41.68 -50.75 -2.87
C TYR A 334 -40.66 -51.53 -2.03
N GLY A 335 -39.87 -50.85 -1.18
CA GLY A 335 -38.83 -51.45 -0.35
C GLY A 335 -37.50 -51.75 -1.07
N ARG A 336 -37.29 -51.22 -2.28
CA ARG A 336 -36.03 -51.34 -3.03
C ARG A 336 -35.08 -50.22 -2.62
N ILE A 337 -33.79 -50.54 -2.61
CA ILE A 337 -32.73 -49.60 -2.25
C ILE A 337 -32.52 -48.62 -3.41
N VAL A 338 -32.61 -47.32 -3.12
CA VAL A 338 -32.30 -46.23 -4.08
C VAL A 338 -30.89 -45.72 -3.79
N PRO A 339 -29.90 -45.99 -4.66
CA PRO A 339 -28.54 -45.52 -4.45
C PRO A 339 -28.46 -43.98 -4.57
N PRO A 340 -27.57 -43.32 -3.81
CA PRO A 340 -27.34 -41.89 -3.96
C PRO A 340 -26.73 -41.56 -5.34
N PRO A 341 -26.93 -40.33 -5.84
CA PRO A 341 -26.28 -39.89 -7.07
C PRO A 341 -24.75 -39.95 -6.92
N LYS A 342 -24.05 -40.43 -7.96
CA LYS A 342 -22.58 -40.53 -7.95
C LYS A 342 -21.95 -39.15 -7.77
N CYS A 343 -21.09 -38.99 -6.76
CA CYS A 343 -20.30 -37.77 -6.59
C CYS A 343 -19.24 -37.65 -7.69
N SER A 344 -19.02 -36.43 -8.21
CA SER A 344 -18.00 -36.17 -9.23
C SER A 344 -16.59 -36.21 -8.61
N GLU A 345 -15.71 -37.04 -9.16
CA GLU A 345 -14.28 -37.04 -8.80
C GLU A 345 -13.58 -35.84 -9.44
N GLN A 346 -12.89 -35.03 -8.63
CA GLN A 346 -12.04 -33.96 -9.13
C GLN A 346 -10.64 -34.50 -9.42
N LYS A 347 -10.10 -34.18 -10.60
CA LYS A 347 -8.74 -34.58 -11.02
C LYS A 347 -7.88 -33.34 -11.26
N VAL A 348 -6.68 -33.34 -10.71
CA VAL A 348 -5.65 -32.33 -10.97
C VAL A 348 -4.54 -32.97 -11.80
N ILE A 349 -4.15 -32.30 -12.88
CA ILE A 349 -3.05 -32.74 -13.74
C ILE A 349 -1.74 -32.15 -13.20
N CYS A 350 -0.72 -32.99 -13.02
CA CYS A 350 0.61 -32.54 -12.61
C CYS A 350 1.30 -31.86 -13.80
N GLY A 351 1.59 -30.57 -13.66
CA GLY A 351 2.38 -29.80 -14.60
C GLY A 351 3.85 -29.74 -14.21
N LYS A 352 4.56 -28.74 -14.73
CA LYS A 352 5.99 -28.55 -14.46
C LYS A 352 6.21 -28.09 -13.01
N GLY A 353 7.27 -28.57 -12.36
CA GLY A 353 7.65 -28.12 -11.01
C GLY A 353 6.74 -28.65 -9.89
N VAL A 354 5.89 -29.64 -10.17
CA VAL A 354 4.97 -30.24 -9.20
C VAL A 354 5.17 -31.74 -9.16
N GLU A 355 5.30 -32.28 -7.95
CA GLU A 355 5.40 -33.70 -7.67
C GLU A 355 4.12 -34.20 -6.98
N LYS A 356 3.65 -35.38 -7.39
CA LYS A 356 2.46 -36.03 -6.81
C LYS A 356 2.90 -37.05 -5.77
N SER A 357 2.27 -37.02 -4.60
CA SER A 357 2.44 -38.07 -3.58
C SER A 357 2.09 -39.46 -4.14
N PRO A 358 2.72 -40.56 -3.66
CA PRO A 358 2.35 -41.92 -4.00
C PRO A 358 0.87 -42.24 -3.75
N ASP A 359 0.27 -41.63 -2.74
CA ASP A 359 -1.16 -41.80 -2.41
C ASP A 359 -2.09 -41.11 -3.42
N GLY A 360 -1.53 -40.25 -4.27
CA GLY A 360 -2.25 -39.54 -5.31
C GLY A 360 -3.16 -38.40 -4.82
N LEU A 361 -3.12 -38.07 -3.53
CA LEU A 361 -3.96 -37.06 -2.88
C LEU A 361 -3.25 -35.71 -2.64
N HIS A 362 -1.93 -35.71 -2.52
CA HIS A 362 -1.14 -34.52 -2.18
C HIS A 362 -0.21 -34.11 -3.33
N PHE A 363 -0.04 -32.81 -3.53
CA PHE A 363 0.85 -32.23 -4.54
C PHE A 363 1.88 -31.32 -3.89
N TYR A 364 3.15 -31.57 -4.15
CA TYR A 364 4.29 -30.84 -3.58
C TYR A 364 5.03 -30.04 -4.65
N ALA A 365 5.63 -28.92 -4.26
CA ALA A 365 6.52 -28.15 -5.12
C ALA A 365 7.86 -28.86 -5.27
N GLN A 366 8.33 -29.02 -6.50
CA GLN A 366 9.66 -29.56 -6.80
C GLN A 366 10.73 -28.45 -6.87
N MET A 367 10.31 -27.19 -6.92
CA MET A 367 11.17 -26.03 -7.12
C MET A 367 10.53 -24.77 -6.54
N ASP A 368 11.35 -23.76 -6.30
CA ASP A 368 10.91 -22.45 -5.83
C ASP A 368 10.23 -21.67 -6.98
N GLY A 369 9.12 -20.99 -6.71
CA GLY A 369 8.44 -20.18 -7.70
C GLY A 369 6.98 -19.87 -7.40
N ARG A 370 6.24 -19.41 -8.40
CA ARG A 370 4.79 -19.16 -8.28
C ARG A 370 3.98 -20.41 -8.65
N PRO A 371 3.03 -20.84 -7.80
CA PRO A 371 2.05 -21.85 -8.20
C PRO A 371 1.02 -21.23 -9.16
N GLN A 372 0.69 -21.96 -10.22
CA GLN A 372 -0.33 -21.56 -11.20
C GLN A 372 -1.22 -22.76 -11.55
N LEU A 373 -2.52 -22.53 -11.55
CA LEU A 373 -3.51 -23.47 -12.06
C LEU A 373 -3.95 -23.03 -13.46
N SER A 374 -3.77 -23.91 -14.45
CA SER A 374 -4.25 -23.69 -15.82
C SER A 374 -5.76 -23.90 -15.90
N VAL A 375 -6.41 -23.29 -16.90
CA VAL A 375 -7.85 -23.46 -17.22
C VAL A 375 -8.22 -24.94 -17.41
N TYR A 376 -7.26 -25.78 -17.85
CA TYR A 376 -7.44 -27.22 -18.02
C TYR A 376 -7.23 -28.04 -16.74
N GLY A 377 -7.09 -27.40 -15.57
CA GLY A 377 -6.86 -28.09 -14.29
C GLY A 377 -5.44 -28.62 -14.10
N THR A 378 -4.46 -28.06 -14.83
CA THR A 378 -3.03 -28.41 -14.69
C THR A 378 -2.36 -27.51 -13.66
N LEU A 379 -1.84 -28.09 -12.58
CA LEU A 379 -1.12 -27.39 -11.52
C LEU A 379 0.38 -27.37 -11.83
N SER A 380 0.98 -26.19 -11.93
CA SER A 380 2.41 -26.01 -12.21
C SER A 380 3.05 -25.02 -11.25
N VAL A 381 4.35 -25.15 -10.99
CA VAL A 381 5.16 -24.13 -10.33
C VAL A 381 6.17 -23.58 -11.33
N LEU A 382 6.20 -22.26 -11.49
CA LEU A 382 7.09 -21.58 -12.42
C LEU A 382 8.09 -20.68 -11.66
N PRO A 383 9.40 -20.77 -11.94
CA PRO A 383 10.42 -19.90 -11.32
C PRO A 383 10.42 -18.48 -11.90
N GLU A 384 9.67 -18.26 -12.98
CA GLU A 384 9.62 -17.00 -13.71
C GLU A 384 8.22 -16.37 -13.66
N LEU A 385 8.23 -15.05 -13.48
CA LEU A 385 7.07 -14.18 -13.50
C LEU A 385 7.10 -13.35 -14.79
N VAL A 386 6.23 -13.71 -15.74
CA VAL A 386 6.03 -12.94 -16.98
C VAL A 386 4.87 -11.97 -16.80
N ILE A 387 5.14 -10.69 -17.01
CA ILE A 387 4.17 -9.61 -17.01
C ILE A 387 4.03 -9.13 -18.46
N GLU A 388 2.89 -9.46 -19.05
CA GLU A 388 2.58 -9.17 -20.45
C GLU A 388 2.40 -7.67 -20.72
N GLU A 389 1.90 -6.94 -19.72
CA GLU A 389 1.59 -5.51 -19.79
C GLU A 389 2.61 -4.65 -19.02
N ASP A 390 2.29 -3.37 -18.86
CA ASP A 390 3.10 -2.41 -18.10
C ASP A 390 2.97 -2.63 -16.59
N VAL A 391 4.05 -2.34 -15.85
CA VAL A 391 3.98 -2.22 -14.40
C VAL A 391 3.40 -0.85 -14.07
N SER A 392 2.09 -0.84 -13.84
CA SER A 392 1.29 0.36 -13.58
C SER A 392 0.48 0.18 -12.29
N PHE A 393 -0.48 1.08 -12.04
CA PHE A 393 -1.41 0.94 -10.91
C PHE A 393 -2.26 -0.32 -10.97
N GLU A 394 -2.36 -0.98 -12.12
CA GLU A 394 -3.07 -2.25 -12.29
C GLU A 394 -2.25 -3.45 -11.79
N THR A 395 -0.94 -3.41 -11.97
CA THR A 395 -0.02 -4.46 -11.52
C THR A 395 0.42 -4.22 -10.07
N GLY A 396 0.70 -2.96 -9.72
CA GLY A 396 1.30 -2.61 -8.44
C GLY A 396 2.82 -2.86 -8.39
N ASN A 397 3.40 -2.67 -7.21
CA ASN A 397 4.79 -3.02 -6.92
C ASN A 397 4.97 -4.53 -6.97
N ILE A 398 6.12 -4.96 -7.47
CA ILE A 398 6.43 -6.38 -7.69
C ILE A 398 7.50 -6.78 -6.69
N MET A 399 7.21 -7.79 -5.89
CA MET A 399 8.18 -8.48 -5.03
C MET A 399 8.11 -9.96 -5.39
N PHE A 400 9.18 -10.47 -6.00
CA PHE A 400 9.25 -11.85 -6.46
C PHE A 400 10.68 -12.39 -6.39
N ASP A 401 10.93 -13.28 -5.44
CA ASP A 401 12.15 -14.11 -5.30
C ASP A 401 12.34 -15.07 -6.49
N GLY A 402 12.68 -14.53 -7.66
CA GLY A 402 12.94 -15.28 -8.89
C GLY A 402 13.15 -14.37 -10.10
N ARG A 403 13.04 -14.92 -11.31
CA ARG A 403 13.20 -14.17 -12.56
C ARG A 403 11.91 -13.45 -12.94
N VAL A 404 11.98 -12.15 -13.18
CA VAL A 404 10.85 -11.33 -13.63
C VAL A 404 11.11 -10.84 -15.05
N GLU A 405 10.17 -11.12 -15.95
CA GLU A 405 10.17 -10.62 -17.32
C GLU A 405 8.99 -9.67 -17.53
N VAL A 406 9.29 -8.39 -17.75
CA VAL A 406 8.32 -7.34 -18.07
C VAL A 406 8.38 -7.05 -19.57
N ARG A 407 7.36 -7.48 -20.31
CA ARG A 407 7.26 -7.21 -21.76
C ARG A 407 6.87 -5.76 -22.05
N GLY A 408 6.13 -5.15 -21.14
CA GLY A 408 5.80 -3.73 -21.13
C GLY A 408 6.88 -2.82 -20.52
N ILE A 409 6.44 -1.65 -20.08
CA ILE A 409 7.27 -0.62 -19.45
C ILE A 409 7.06 -0.64 -17.94
N VAL A 410 8.14 -0.49 -17.18
CA VAL A 410 8.03 -0.19 -15.74
C VAL A 410 7.79 1.31 -15.57
N GLN A 411 6.57 1.68 -15.14
CA GLN A 411 6.16 3.09 -15.06
C GLN A 411 6.73 3.82 -13.83
N ASP A 412 6.53 5.14 -13.81
CA ASP A 412 7.07 6.06 -12.80
C ASP A 412 6.60 5.73 -11.38
N GLY A 413 7.56 5.66 -10.46
CA GLY A 413 7.32 5.52 -9.04
C GLY A 413 6.87 4.13 -8.57
N PHE A 414 7.06 3.10 -9.39
CA PHE A 414 6.89 1.70 -9.00
C PHE A 414 8.19 1.09 -8.49
N ARG A 415 8.07 0.12 -7.58
CA ARG A 415 9.19 -0.65 -7.03
C ARG A 415 9.13 -2.10 -7.52
N VAL A 416 10.27 -2.59 -8.00
CA VAL A 416 10.46 -3.98 -8.44
C VAL A 416 11.64 -4.58 -7.65
N GLU A 417 11.35 -5.63 -6.90
CA GLU A 417 12.31 -6.44 -6.15
C GLU A 417 12.30 -7.87 -6.71
N CYS A 418 13.42 -8.33 -7.24
CA CYS A 418 13.54 -9.69 -7.76
C CYS A 418 14.99 -10.19 -7.83
N ASP A 419 15.17 -11.47 -8.21
CA ASP A 419 16.51 -12.03 -8.37
C ASP A 419 17.08 -11.71 -9.76
N GLU A 420 16.29 -11.82 -10.82
CA GLU A 420 16.70 -11.40 -12.16
C GLU A 420 15.61 -10.56 -12.80
N LEU A 421 15.99 -9.50 -13.52
CA LEU A 421 15.03 -8.62 -14.19
C LEU A 421 15.34 -8.53 -15.69
N ALA A 422 14.36 -8.91 -16.52
CA ALA A 422 14.32 -8.58 -17.93
C ALA A 422 13.17 -7.59 -18.17
N ALA A 423 13.45 -6.41 -18.69
CA ALA A 423 12.43 -5.42 -18.98
C ALA A 423 12.63 -4.81 -20.37
N ARG A 424 11.54 -4.38 -21.01
CA ARG A 424 11.66 -3.63 -22.27
C ARG A 424 12.18 -2.22 -22.03
N GLU A 425 11.60 -1.50 -21.09
CA GLU A 425 11.98 -0.12 -20.76
C GLU A 425 11.63 0.20 -19.31
N ILE A 426 12.42 1.07 -18.68
CA ILE A 426 12.23 1.47 -17.28
C ILE A 426 12.17 2.99 -17.22
N SER A 427 11.09 3.53 -16.63
CA SER A 427 10.88 4.96 -16.48
C SER A 427 10.64 5.32 -15.02
N LYS A 428 11.56 6.07 -14.41
CA LYS A 428 11.48 6.64 -13.06
C LYS A 428 11.08 5.65 -11.97
N ALA A 429 11.51 4.40 -12.11
CA ALA A 429 11.22 3.33 -11.17
C ALA A 429 12.38 3.09 -10.19
N HIS A 430 12.07 2.38 -9.10
CA HIS A 430 13.03 1.87 -8.13
C HIS A 430 13.19 0.37 -8.30
N ILE A 431 14.39 -0.08 -8.63
CA ILE A 431 14.66 -1.48 -8.96
C ILE A 431 15.78 -1.98 -8.05
N GLU A 432 15.52 -3.05 -7.32
CA GLU A 432 16.50 -3.73 -6.49
C GLU A 432 16.56 -5.20 -6.89
N VAL A 433 17.72 -5.63 -7.39
CA VAL A 433 17.89 -6.95 -8.02
C VAL A 433 19.13 -7.66 -7.49
N ASN A 434 19.00 -8.92 -7.08
CA ASN A 434 20.12 -9.72 -6.56
C ASN A 434 21.03 -10.32 -7.65
N GLY A 435 20.54 -10.42 -8.86
CA GLY A 435 21.25 -10.93 -10.03
C GLY A 435 21.38 -9.85 -11.09
N ASN A 436 21.18 -10.25 -12.35
CA ASN A 436 21.39 -9.39 -13.51
C ASN A 436 20.13 -8.60 -13.89
N VAL A 437 20.35 -7.41 -14.48
CA VAL A 437 19.29 -6.56 -15.03
C VAL A 437 19.53 -6.40 -16.54
N THR A 438 18.59 -6.85 -17.35
CA THR A 438 18.63 -6.73 -18.81
C THR A 438 17.48 -5.87 -19.30
N VAL A 439 17.82 -4.73 -19.91
CA VAL A 439 16.86 -3.77 -20.45
C VAL A 439 17.07 -3.69 -21.96
N LEU A 440 16.10 -4.16 -22.74
CA LEU A 440 16.22 -4.14 -24.20
C LEU A 440 16.22 -2.70 -24.76
N GLY A 441 15.49 -1.80 -24.10
CA GLY A 441 15.36 -0.39 -24.44
C GLY A 441 16.17 0.53 -23.53
N GLY A 442 15.50 1.54 -22.97
CA GLY A 442 16.11 2.61 -22.20
C GLY A 442 15.87 2.51 -20.70
N ILE A 443 16.80 3.09 -19.94
CA ILE A 443 16.60 3.41 -18.53
C ILE A 443 16.51 4.93 -18.41
N LEU A 444 15.36 5.43 -18.00
CA LEU A 444 15.02 6.86 -17.96
C LEU A 444 14.67 7.26 -16.52
N GLY A 445 15.42 8.16 -15.90
CA GLY A 445 15.08 8.70 -14.57
C GLY A 445 15.07 7.68 -13.42
N ALA A 446 15.60 6.48 -13.59
CA ALA A 446 15.41 5.37 -12.66
C ALA A 446 16.55 5.24 -11.64
N ARG A 447 16.27 4.55 -10.53
CA ARG A 447 17.28 4.12 -9.55
C ARG A 447 17.36 2.60 -9.55
N ILE A 448 18.49 2.08 -10.01
CA ILE A 448 18.71 0.63 -10.13
C ILE A 448 19.86 0.24 -9.20
N LYS A 449 19.61 -0.72 -8.33
CA LYS A 449 20.64 -1.43 -7.56
C LYS A 449 20.65 -2.89 -7.99
N SER A 450 21.79 -3.38 -8.43
CA SER A 450 21.98 -4.76 -8.87
C SER A 450 23.24 -5.34 -8.24
N GLN A 451 23.14 -6.53 -7.66
CA GLN A 451 24.34 -7.27 -7.22
C GLN A 451 25.02 -8.00 -8.40
N GLY A 452 24.36 -8.09 -9.55
CA GLY A 452 24.92 -8.61 -10.80
C GLY A 452 25.29 -7.52 -11.80
N SER A 453 25.22 -7.87 -13.08
CA SER A 453 25.52 -6.99 -14.21
C SER A 453 24.27 -6.29 -14.73
N VAL A 454 24.43 -5.08 -15.27
CA VAL A 454 23.34 -4.29 -15.84
C VAL A 454 23.61 -4.03 -17.31
N SER A 455 22.70 -4.46 -18.20
CA SER A 455 22.78 -4.21 -19.63
C SER A 455 21.59 -3.39 -20.11
N ALA A 456 21.83 -2.29 -20.82
CA ALA A 456 20.78 -1.46 -21.41
C ALA A 456 21.17 -0.87 -22.76
N ALA A 457 20.21 -0.54 -23.62
CA ALA A 457 20.55 0.14 -24.87
C ALA A 457 20.96 1.61 -24.63
N HIS A 458 20.31 2.31 -23.70
CA HIS A 458 20.65 3.69 -23.35
C HIS A 458 20.24 4.03 -21.92
N ILE A 459 20.96 4.96 -21.29
CA ILE A 459 20.70 5.40 -19.91
C ILE A 459 20.64 6.92 -19.88
N HIS A 460 19.57 7.46 -19.27
CA HIS A 460 19.30 8.89 -19.18
C HIS A 460 18.82 9.28 -17.79
N ALA A 461 19.36 10.36 -17.24
CA ALA A 461 18.93 10.94 -15.95
C ALA A 461 18.82 9.93 -14.79
N SER A 462 19.64 8.85 -14.81
CA SER A 462 19.45 7.69 -13.94
C SER A 462 20.64 7.45 -13.01
N ARG A 463 20.38 6.77 -11.89
CA ARG A 463 21.42 6.31 -10.96
C ARG A 463 21.47 4.79 -10.96
N ILE A 464 22.60 4.24 -11.39
CA ILE A 464 22.81 2.79 -11.48
C ILE A 464 23.96 2.40 -10.57
N GLU A 465 23.71 1.42 -9.72
CA GLU A 465 24.66 0.84 -8.79
C GLU A 465 24.71 -0.67 -9.03
N ALA A 466 25.81 -1.16 -9.60
CA ALA A 466 25.98 -2.56 -9.96
C ALA A 466 27.26 -3.14 -9.32
N LEU A 467 27.26 -4.37 -8.80
CA LEU A 467 28.53 -5.01 -8.45
C LEU A 467 29.18 -5.69 -9.67
N GLY A 468 28.39 -6.17 -10.62
CA GLY A 468 28.87 -6.69 -11.91
C GLY A 468 29.19 -5.61 -12.93
N ASP A 469 29.30 -6.01 -14.19
CA ASP A 469 29.63 -5.11 -15.31
C ASP A 469 28.41 -4.30 -15.75
N VAL A 470 28.64 -3.08 -16.26
CA VAL A 470 27.58 -2.24 -16.84
C VAL A 470 27.82 -2.09 -18.33
N ILE A 471 26.90 -2.62 -19.14
CA ILE A 471 27.00 -2.68 -20.60
C ILE A 471 25.95 -1.78 -21.22
N VAL A 472 26.39 -0.83 -22.07
CA VAL A 472 25.52 0.18 -22.65
C VAL A 472 25.78 0.34 -24.14
N GLU A 473 24.77 0.11 -24.98
CA GLU A 473 24.97 0.06 -26.43
C GLU A 473 25.11 1.44 -27.09
N LYS A 474 24.17 2.37 -26.82
CA LYS A 474 24.02 3.66 -27.52
C LYS A 474 24.61 4.84 -26.76
N GLY A 475 24.46 4.90 -25.44
CA GLY A 475 25.01 6.01 -24.66
C GLY A 475 24.44 6.21 -23.26
N ILE A 476 25.15 7.03 -22.50
CA ILE A 476 24.88 7.40 -21.11
C ILE A 476 24.81 8.93 -21.03
N VAL A 477 23.68 9.46 -20.57
CA VAL A 477 23.43 10.91 -20.54
C VAL A 477 22.92 11.32 -19.17
N GLU A 478 23.48 12.37 -18.59
CA GLU A 478 23.03 12.94 -17.30
C GLU A 478 22.89 11.88 -16.19
N SER A 479 23.76 10.87 -16.18
CA SER A 479 23.57 9.70 -15.33
C SER A 479 24.76 9.47 -14.42
N THR A 480 24.48 8.88 -13.26
CA THR A 480 25.50 8.43 -12.31
C THR A 480 25.56 6.90 -12.35
N VAL A 481 26.67 6.37 -12.84
CA VAL A 481 26.90 4.92 -12.95
C VAL A 481 28.03 4.54 -12.01
N ILE A 482 27.75 3.61 -11.11
CA ILE A 482 28.69 3.12 -10.10
C ILE A 482 28.76 1.60 -10.25
N THR A 483 29.93 1.07 -10.61
CA THR A 483 30.14 -0.36 -10.82
C THR A 483 31.45 -0.87 -10.21
N ALA A 484 31.45 -2.06 -9.61
CA ALA A 484 32.69 -2.72 -9.17
C ALA A 484 33.40 -3.47 -10.33
N GLY A 485 32.65 -3.76 -11.39
CA GLY A 485 33.12 -4.32 -12.66
C GLY A 485 33.55 -3.26 -13.66
N LYS A 486 33.46 -3.61 -14.95
CA LYS A 486 33.78 -2.74 -16.09
C LYS A 486 32.53 -1.99 -16.56
N CYS A 487 32.70 -0.73 -16.95
CA CYS A 487 31.68 0.00 -17.69
C CYS A 487 32.02 -0.04 -19.19
N LEU A 488 31.19 -0.72 -19.99
CA LEU A 488 31.41 -0.98 -21.41
C LEU A 488 30.36 -0.26 -22.25
N SER A 489 30.78 0.73 -23.02
CA SER A 489 29.98 1.44 -24.02
C SER A 489 30.80 1.80 -25.26
N PRO A 490 31.34 0.81 -26.00
CA PRO A 490 32.34 1.03 -27.05
C PRO A 490 31.83 1.89 -28.22
N ARG A 491 30.53 1.83 -28.52
CA ARG A 491 29.88 2.65 -29.55
C ARG A 491 29.14 3.86 -28.97
N GLY A 492 28.99 3.91 -27.64
CA GLY A 492 28.10 4.88 -27.02
C GLY A 492 28.74 6.23 -26.75
N LYS A 493 27.87 7.25 -26.65
CA LYS A 493 28.24 8.59 -26.24
C LYS A 493 27.96 8.78 -24.75
N VAL A 494 28.94 9.28 -24.01
CA VAL A 494 28.78 9.69 -22.61
C VAL A 494 28.68 11.21 -22.56
N VAL A 495 27.59 11.75 -22.02
CA VAL A 495 27.33 13.19 -21.93
C VAL A 495 26.93 13.56 -20.51
N TYR A 496 27.60 14.56 -19.94
CA TYR A 496 27.34 15.07 -18.59
C TYR A 496 27.07 13.96 -17.55
N SER A 497 27.95 12.96 -17.49
CA SER A 497 27.73 11.78 -16.65
C SER A 497 28.90 11.55 -15.71
N LYS A 498 28.60 10.98 -14.54
CA LYS A 498 29.56 10.54 -13.54
C LYS A 498 29.64 9.02 -13.58
N ILE A 499 30.77 8.48 -14.04
CA ILE A 499 30.98 7.03 -14.16
C ILE A 499 32.11 6.65 -13.21
N MET A 500 31.86 5.71 -12.32
CA MET A 500 32.84 5.10 -11.42
C MET A 500 32.85 3.60 -11.66
N ALA A 501 33.99 3.04 -12.09
CA ALA A 501 34.10 1.62 -12.44
C ALA A 501 35.37 0.97 -11.85
N GLY A 502 35.22 -0.05 -11.01
CA GLY A 502 36.35 -0.77 -10.42
C GLY A 502 37.24 -1.48 -11.45
N GLY A 503 36.64 -2.09 -12.46
CA GLY A 503 37.33 -2.86 -13.51
C GLY A 503 37.81 -2.05 -14.73
N GLY A 504 37.54 -0.74 -14.78
CA GLY A 504 37.88 0.14 -15.91
C GLY A 504 36.67 0.59 -16.74
N ILE A 505 36.91 1.52 -17.66
CA ILE A 505 35.88 2.16 -18.48
C ILE A 505 36.27 2.05 -19.95
N GLU A 506 35.40 1.52 -20.80
CA GLU A 506 35.57 1.52 -22.25
C GLU A 506 34.41 2.26 -22.90
N VAL A 507 34.67 3.37 -23.57
CA VAL A 507 33.63 4.27 -24.08
C VAL A 507 33.93 4.74 -25.50
N GLY A 508 32.88 4.98 -26.29
CA GLY A 508 32.98 5.45 -27.65
C GLY A 508 33.44 6.90 -27.73
N ARG A 509 32.58 7.81 -27.26
CA ARG A 509 32.82 9.26 -27.22
C ARG A 509 32.44 9.80 -25.85
N VAL A 510 33.26 10.68 -25.28
CA VAL A 510 33.00 11.33 -23.99
C VAL A 510 32.91 12.84 -24.18
N GLY A 511 31.83 13.43 -23.69
CA GLY A 511 31.57 14.86 -23.76
C GLY A 511 30.87 15.30 -25.05
N SER A 512 30.44 16.56 -25.02
CA SER A 512 29.85 17.30 -26.13
C SER A 512 30.21 18.77 -25.96
N GLU A 513 30.37 19.51 -27.06
CA GLU A 513 30.74 20.94 -27.02
C GLU A 513 29.76 21.83 -26.23
N ARG A 514 28.50 21.40 -26.09
CA ARG A 514 27.42 22.12 -25.41
C ARG A 514 27.09 21.60 -24.01
N SER A 515 27.79 20.56 -23.52
CA SER A 515 27.46 19.90 -22.25
C SER A 515 28.51 20.14 -21.19
N GLU A 516 28.11 20.11 -19.92
CA GLU A 516 29.02 20.08 -18.79
C GLU A 516 30.03 18.91 -18.87
N PRO A 517 31.24 19.08 -18.31
CA PRO A 517 32.29 18.07 -18.38
C PRO A 517 31.88 16.78 -17.65
N CYS A 518 32.34 15.64 -18.16
CA CYS A 518 32.09 14.35 -17.53
C CYS A 518 33.09 14.09 -16.39
N SER A 519 32.72 13.20 -15.46
CA SER A 519 33.61 12.74 -14.40
C SER A 519 33.76 11.22 -14.51
N LEU A 520 34.96 10.75 -14.81
CA LEU A 520 35.26 9.33 -14.99
C LEU A 520 36.24 8.87 -13.91
N ALA A 521 35.87 7.86 -13.13
CA ALA A 521 36.70 7.28 -12.09
C ALA A 521 36.90 5.79 -12.34
N PHE A 522 38.12 5.28 -12.23
CA PHE A 522 38.42 3.86 -12.40
C PHE A 522 39.22 3.30 -11.21
N GLY A 523 39.17 1.97 -10.99
CA GLY A 523 39.97 1.31 -9.95
C GLY A 523 39.44 1.49 -8.52
N PHE A 524 38.20 1.96 -8.36
CA PHE A 524 37.55 2.13 -7.07
C PHE A 524 36.53 1.02 -6.82
N ASP A 525 36.55 0.46 -5.62
CA ASP A 525 35.46 -0.40 -5.15
C ASP A 525 34.31 0.48 -4.63
N PRO A 526 33.08 0.35 -5.19
CA PRO A 526 31.95 1.18 -4.80
C PRO A 526 31.49 0.99 -3.36
N VAL A 527 31.71 -0.19 -2.76
CA VAL A 527 31.37 -0.42 -1.34
C VAL A 527 32.31 0.39 -0.45
N SER A 528 33.62 0.24 -0.69
CA SER A 528 34.66 0.98 0.02
C SER A 528 34.50 2.50 -0.12
N GLU A 529 34.19 3.02 -1.31
CA GLU A 529 33.97 4.46 -1.52
C GLU A 529 32.75 5.00 -0.77
N ARG A 530 31.65 4.24 -0.65
CA ARG A 530 30.50 4.67 0.16
C ARG A 530 30.86 4.80 1.62
N GLU A 531 31.62 3.85 2.14
CA GLU A 531 32.06 3.87 3.53
C GLU A 531 33.01 5.04 3.78
N ILE A 532 33.96 5.27 2.87
CA ILE A 532 34.85 6.44 2.87
C ILE A 532 34.05 7.75 2.82
N GLU A 533 33.03 7.85 1.98
CA GLU A 533 32.18 9.04 1.86
C GLU A 533 31.36 9.28 3.15
N SER A 534 30.79 8.23 3.74
CA SER A 534 30.07 8.32 5.02
C SER A 534 30.97 8.75 6.19
N LEU A 535 32.22 8.31 6.20
CA LEU A 535 33.21 8.72 7.20
C LEU A 535 33.66 10.16 6.97
N LYS A 536 33.84 10.61 5.72
CA LYS A 536 34.13 12.01 5.39
C LYS A 536 33.00 12.93 5.85
N GLU A 537 31.75 12.53 5.64
CA GLU A 537 30.59 13.27 6.13
C GLU A 537 30.61 13.36 7.66
N SER A 538 30.87 12.25 8.35
CA SER A 538 30.99 12.20 9.82
C SER A 538 32.12 13.09 10.35
N VAL A 539 33.28 13.10 9.69
CA VAL A 539 34.41 14.00 10.02
C VAL A 539 33.98 15.46 9.83
N SER A 540 33.34 15.79 8.70
CA SER A 540 32.91 17.17 8.42
C SER A 540 31.87 17.67 9.43
N PHE A 541 30.99 16.78 9.91
CA PHE A 541 30.02 17.09 10.94
C PHE A 541 30.73 17.43 12.27
N LYS A 542 31.65 16.57 12.70
CA LYS A 542 32.45 16.79 13.93
C LYS A 542 33.34 18.02 13.84
N GLU A 543 33.90 18.33 12.67
CA GLU A 543 34.69 19.55 12.46
C GLU A 543 33.84 20.83 12.62
N ARG A 544 32.55 20.80 12.23
CA ARG A 544 31.63 21.92 12.50
C ARG A 544 31.31 22.06 13.99
N GLU A 545 31.10 20.94 14.69
CA GLU A 545 30.91 20.96 16.15
C GLU A 545 32.14 21.54 16.87
N LEU A 546 33.34 21.16 16.43
CA LEU A 546 34.60 21.69 16.96
C LEU A 546 34.71 23.21 16.77
N GLU A 547 34.34 23.72 15.59
CA GLU A 547 34.42 25.15 15.32
C GLU A 547 33.41 25.96 16.14
N ALA A 548 32.19 25.45 16.31
CA ALA A 548 31.19 26.06 17.19
C ALA A 548 31.66 26.10 18.66
N ALA A 549 32.31 25.03 19.13
CA ALA A 549 32.88 24.97 20.48
C ALA A 549 34.01 26.00 20.67
N LYS A 550 34.90 26.17 19.68
CA LYS A 550 35.95 27.20 19.72
C LYS A 550 35.36 28.61 19.80
N GLU A 551 34.32 28.89 19.03
CA GLU A 551 33.66 30.21 19.05
C GLU A 551 33.01 30.49 20.42
N ALA A 552 32.39 29.48 21.03
CA ALA A 552 31.81 29.59 22.37
C ALA A 552 32.88 29.88 23.45
N ILE A 553 34.02 29.18 23.39
CA ILE A 553 35.17 29.44 24.26
C ILE A 553 35.70 30.86 24.05
N GLY A 554 35.78 31.33 22.81
CA GLY A 554 36.19 32.70 22.49
C GLY A 554 35.31 33.75 23.17
N LYS A 555 33.98 33.60 23.08
CA LYS A 555 33.02 34.50 23.74
C LYS A 555 33.15 34.49 25.27
N LEU A 556 33.38 33.31 25.86
CA LEU A 556 33.60 33.21 27.31
C LEU A 556 34.93 33.86 27.72
N ASN A 557 36.02 33.63 26.98
CA ASN A 557 37.31 34.27 27.25
C ASN A 557 37.22 35.81 27.15
N ASP A 558 36.49 36.35 26.17
CA ASP A 558 36.25 37.79 26.08
C ASP A 558 35.47 38.32 27.29
N SER A 559 34.52 37.55 27.82
CA SER A 559 33.77 37.92 29.03
C SER A 559 34.63 37.89 30.29
N ILE A 560 35.54 36.90 30.39
CA ILE A 560 36.54 36.74 31.45
C ILE A 560 37.50 37.93 31.46
N LEU A 561 38.04 38.32 30.29
CA LEU A 561 38.91 39.50 30.16
C LEU A 561 38.21 40.81 30.62
N ARG A 562 36.92 40.97 30.29
CA ARG A 562 36.14 42.14 30.72
C ARG A 562 35.88 42.15 32.23
N THR A 563 35.65 40.98 32.83
CA THR A 563 35.44 40.87 34.28
C THR A 563 36.75 41.08 35.05
N GLU A 564 37.87 40.53 34.56
CA GLU A 564 39.21 40.77 35.14
C GLU A 564 39.57 42.26 35.16
N ALA A 565 39.30 42.98 34.07
CA ALA A 565 39.53 44.43 34.02
C ALA A 565 38.70 45.18 35.09
N LYS A 566 37.42 44.82 35.28
CA LYS A 566 36.55 45.43 36.30
C LYS A 566 37.02 45.11 37.72
N ILE A 567 37.38 43.85 37.98
CA ILE A 567 37.94 43.40 39.26
C ILE A 567 39.18 44.23 39.62
N GLY A 568 40.10 44.43 38.67
CA GLY A 568 41.29 45.24 38.87
C GLY A 568 40.98 46.70 39.24
N THR A 569 40.01 47.32 38.57
CA THR A 569 39.60 48.71 38.89
C THR A 569 38.93 48.83 40.26
N LEU A 570 38.09 47.86 40.64
CA LEU A 570 37.39 47.87 41.93
C LEU A 570 38.33 47.59 43.09
N ALA A 571 39.28 46.64 42.92
CA ALA A 571 40.31 46.38 43.91
C ALA A 571 41.16 47.63 44.18
N GLN A 572 41.56 48.37 43.14
CA GLN A 572 42.31 49.62 43.31
C GLN A 572 41.51 50.70 44.08
N VAL A 573 40.20 50.80 43.82
CA VAL A 573 39.31 51.72 44.56
C VAL A 573 39.20 51.30 46.02
N GLN A 574 39.01 50.02 46.30
CA GLN A 574 38.95 49.46 47.65
C GLN A 574 40.25 49.74 48.43
N ASP A 575 41.41 49.42 47.85
CA ASP A 575 42.73 49.65 48.48
C ASP A 575 42.95 51.13 48.80
N ARG A 576 42.55 52.03 47.88
CA ARG A 576 42.65 53.47 48.12
C ARG A 576 41.70 53.92 49.26
N SER A 577 40.47 53.44 49.27
CA SER A 577 39.48 53.80 50.28
C SER A 577 39.81 53.26 51.67
N THR A 578 40.37 52.05 51.78
CA THR A 578 40.83 51.49 53.07
C THR A 578 42.00 52.27 53.66
N LEU A 579 42.94 52.73 52.82
CA LEU A 579 44.01 53.64 53.25
C LEU A 579 43.47 55.00 53.72
N GLN A 580 42.47 55.56 53.01
CA GLN A 580 41.80 56.79 53.43
C GLN A 580 41.07 56.63 54.76
N LEU A 581 40.40 55.50 54.98
CA LEU A 581 39.75 55.15 56.24
C LEU A 581 40.77 55.09 57.40
N SER A 582 41.90 54.41 57.21
CA SER A 582 42.96 54.33 58.22
C SER A 582 43.52 55.71 58.61
N ASN A 583 43.70 56.59 57.61
CA ASN A 583 44.15 57.96 57.84
C ASN A 583 43.10 58.80 58.60
N LEU A 584 41.84 58.76 58.17
CA LEU A 584 40.73 59.48 58.83
C LEU A 584 40.49 58.98 60.25
N ALA A 585 40.61 57.66 60.49
CA ALA A 585 40.49 57.06 61.81
C ALA A 585 41.60 57.52 62.75
N ARG A 586 42.84 57.63 62.24
CA ARG A 586 43.98 58.18 62.99
C ARG A 586 43.78 59.65 63.34
N GLU A 587 43.22 60.44 62.43
CA GLU A 587 42.93 61.86 62.67
C GLU A 587 41.77 62.07 63.65
N ALA A 588 40.72 61.26 63.56
CA ALA A 588 39.60 61.30 64.51
C ALA A 588 40.07 60.97 65.94
N ARG A 589 40.98 60.00 66.11
CA ARG A 589 41.60 59.69 67.42
C ARG A 589 42.37 60.89 67.99
N LYS A 590 43.18 61.56 67.18
CA LYS A 590 43.94 62.76 67.60
C LYS A 590 43.03 63.90 68.05
N LEU A 591 41.90 64.11 67.37
CA LEU A 591 40.94 65.17 67.72
C LEU A 591 40.17 64.88 69.01
N LYS A 592 39.88 63.60 69.27
CA LYS A 592 39.32 63.16 70.57
C LYS A 592 40.28 63.39 71.73
N GLU A 593 41.58 63.16 71.50
CA GLU A 593 42.64 63.41 72.50
C GLU A 593 42.88 64.91 72.75
N SER A 594 42.64 65.78 71.75
CA SER A 594 42.82 67.24 71.87
C SER A 594 41.61 68.01 72.43
N GLY A 595 40.48 67.35 72.72
CA GLY A 595 39.33 67.96 73.41
C GLY A 595 38.31 68.71 72.54
N ASP A 596 38.22 68.42 71.23
CA ASP A 596 37.21 68.98 70.31
C ASP A 596 36.17 67.91 69.91
N PRO A 597 35.00 67.87 70.60
CA PRO A 597 34.00 66.83 70.36
C PRO A 597 33.24 67.00 69.04
N ASP A 598 33.10 68.23 68.53
CA ASP A 598 32.32 68.52 67.32
C ASP A 598 33.10 68.11 66.06
N GLY A 599 34.40 68.44 65.99
CA GLY A 599 35.28 68.03 64.89
C GLY A 599 35.54 66.51 64.84
N ALA A 600 35.54 65.84 66.00
CA ALA A 600 35.62 64.38 66.08
C ALA A 600 34.35 63.70 65.54
N ALA A 601 33.17 64.23 65.88
CA ALA A 601 31.88 63.70 65.42
C ALA A 601 31.70 63.84 63.89
N GLU A 602 32.18 64.93 63.29
CA GLU A 602 32.16 65.13 61.83
C GLU A 602 33.03 64.09 61.10
N LYS A 603 34.25 63.84 61.58
CA LYS A 603 35.12 62.80 61.00
C LYS A 603 34.60 61.39 61.21
N GLU A 604 33.91 61.12 62.32
CA GLU A 604 33.23 59.83 62.54
C GLU A 604 32.07 59.59 61.57
N ARG A 605 31.30 60.62 61.19
CA ARG A 605 30.27 60.48 60.14
C ARG A 605 30.87 60.12 58.79
N LEU A 606 31.97 60.77 58.42
CA LEU A 606 32.69 60.47 57.18
C LEU A 606 33.30 59.06 57.19
N LEU A 607 33.76 58.57 58.34
CA LEU A 607 34.23 57.19 58.50
C LEU A 607 33.10 56.18 58.23
N VAL A 608 31.91 56.37 58.82
CA VAL A 608 30.76 55.49 58.59
C VAL A 608 30.33 55.50 57.12
N GLU A 609 30.35 56.66 56.47
CA GLU A 609 30.03 56.77 55.04
C GLU A 609 31.07 56.03 54.17
N LEU A 610 32.36 56.16 54.48
CA LEU A 610 33.45 55.48 53.76
C LEU A 610 33.42 53.97 53.99
N GLU A 611 33.15 53.53 55.21
CA GLU A 611 32.96 52.11 55.58
C GLU A 611 31.79 51.50 54.80
N GLY A 612 30.68 52.23 54.65
CA GLY A 612 29.55 51.79 53.82
C GLY A 612 29.93 51.63 52.35
N LYS A 613 30.72 52.56 51.79
CA LYS A 613 31.23 52.48 50.41
C LYS A 613 32.19 51.30 50.21
N ILE A 614 33.07 51.03 51.17
CA ILE A 614 33.99 49.89 51.14
C ILE A 614 33.22 48.57 51.17
N LYS A 615 32.24 48.42 52.07
CA LYS A 615 31.39 47.22 52.14
C LYS A 615 30.62 46.96 50.84
N ASN A 616 30.13 48.01 50.20
CA ASN A 616 29.46 47.88 48.90
C ASN A 616 30.44 47.45 47.80
N ALA A 617 31.64 48.04 47.76
CA ALA A 617 32.69 47.66 46.81
C ALA A 617 33.17 46.22 47.03
N GLU A 618 33.30 45.78 48.28
CA GLU A 618 33.61 44.39 48.66
C GLU A 618 32.53 43.41 48.17
N ALA A 619 31.26 43.73 48.40
CA ALA A 619 30.15 42.89 47.94
C ALA A 619 30.08 42.79 46.40
N GLU A 620 30.36 43.88 45.69
CA GLU A 620 30.44 43.89 44.22
C GLU A 620 31.66 43.10 43.70
N LEU A 621 32.82 43.23 44.36
CA LEU A 621 34.03 42.49 44.04
C LEU A 621 33.82 40.98 44.21
N ASP A 622 33.25 40.56 45.34
CA ASP A 622 32.90 39.16 45.62
C ASP A 622 31.94 38.58 44.58
N LYS A 623 30.99 39.40 44.10
CA LYS A 623 30.06 38.99 43.04
C LYS A 623 30.79 38.76 41.72
N LEU A 624 31.66 39.69 41.31
CA LEU A 624 32.42 39.57 40.06
C LEU A 624 33.42 38.42 40.12
N LEU A 625 34.03 38.14 41.27
CA LEU A 625 34.92 37.00 41.47
C LEU A 625 34.18 35.67 41.30
N ARG A 626 32.96 35.54 41.84
CA ARG A 626 32.11 34.36 41.61
C ARG A 626 31.76 34.18 40.12
N GLU A 627 31.31 35.25 39.46
CA GLU A 627 31.00 35.21 38.02
C GLU A 627 32.22 34.83 37.17
N HIS A 628 33.42 35.27 37.58
CA HIS A 628 34.69 34.95 36.92
C HIS A 628 35.09 33.47 37.10
N GLU A 629 34.96 32.93 38.30
CA GLU A 629 35.22 31.51 38.57
C GLU A 629 34.23 30.62 37.80
N GLU A 630 32.94 30.95 37.80
CA GLU A 630 31.93 30.23 37.01
C GLU A 630 32.23 30.25 35.51
N ALA A 631 32.66 31.41 34.98
CA ALA A 631 33.05 31.52 33.58
C ALA A 631 34.28 30.67 33.26
N LYS A 632 35.28 30.64 34.15
CA LYS A 632 36.48 29.78 34.01
C LYS A 632 36.14 28.30 34.04
N ASP A 633 35.26 27.87 34.93
CA ASP A 633 34.80 26.48 35.00
C ASP A 633 34.05 26.06 33.73
N ARG A 634 33.21 26.96 33.18
CA ARG A 634 32.54 26.74 31.90
C ARG A 634 33.53 26.64 30.74
N VAL A 635 34.57 27.47 30.70
CA VAL A 635 35.64 27.36 29.71
C VAL A 635 36.38 26.03 29.86
N ALA A 636 36.72 25.62 31.07
CA ALA A 636 37.39 24.33 31.32
C ALA A 636 36.52 23.13 30.88
N GLY A 637 35.20 23.21 31.12
CA GLY A 637 34.23 22.23 30.63
C GLY A 637 34.20 22.15 29.11
N GLN A 638 34.02 23.28 28.43
CA GLN A 638 34.02 23.34 26.96
C GLN A 638 35.37 22.93 26.35
N GLN A 639 36.50 23.23 27.01
CA GLN A 639 37.82 22.76 26.57
C GLN A 639 37.98 21.23 26.72
N ARG A 640 37.28 20.60 27.67
CA ARG A 640 37.24 19.14 27.80
C ARG A 640 36.45 18.53 26.63
N GLU A 641 35.24 19.03 26.38
CA GLU A 641 34.41 18.62 25.24
C GLU A 641 35.14 18.81 23.90
N MET A 642 35.82 19.95 23.71
CA MET A 642 36.63 20.22 22.52
C MET A 642 37.76 19.20 22.33
N ARG A 643 38.41 18.76 23.41
CA ARG A 643 39.46 17.71 23.35
C ARG A 643 38.88 16.36 22.98
N GLU A 644 37.71 16.01 23.50
CA GLU A 644 37.01 14.77 23.15
C GLU A 644 36.62 14.77 21.66
N ILE A 645 35.99 15.84 21.17
CA ILE A 645 35.65 16.00 19.75
C ILE A 645 36.91 15.92 18.87
N HIS A 646 38.01 16.56 19.30
CA HIS A 646 39.27 16.47 18.56
C HIS A 646 39.83 15.05 18.49
N GLY A 647 39.76 14.29 19.59
CA GLY A 647 40.12 12.88 19.64
C GLY A 647 39.27 12.03 18.71
N ASP A 648 37.95 12.25 18.69
CA ASP A 648 37.04 11.58 17.77
C ASP A 648 37.37 11.87 16.30
N ILE A 649 37.66 13.12 15.96
CA ILE A 649 38.08 13.52 14.61
C ILE A 649 39.37 12.79 14.22
N GLN A 650 40.36 12.71 15.11
CA GLN A 650 41.60 11.98 14.83
C GLN A 650 41.34 10.50 14.59
N ASN A 651 40.55 9.85 15.45
CA ASN A 651 40.19 8.44 15.31
C ASN A 651 39.42 8.18 13.99
N LEU A 652 38.47 9.04 13.64
CA LEU A 652 37.76 8.96 12.35
C LEU A 652 38.71 9.17 11.16
N LYS A 653 39.66 10.10 11.25
CA LYS A 653 40.68 10.32 10.21
C LYS A 653 41.63 9.12 10.07
N GLU A 654 42.02 8.49 11.17
CA GLU A 654 42.80 7.25 11.17
C GLU A 654 42.04 6.12 10.48
N LYS A 655 40.77 5.88 10.87
CA LYS A 655 39.89 4.90 10.21
C LYS A 655 39.74 5.18 8.72
N LEU A 656 39.52 6.44 8.35
CA LEU A 656 39.44 6.87 6.95
C LEU A 656 40.74 6.56 6.20
N SER A 657 41.88 6.85 6.81
CA SER A 657 43.20 6.58 6.21
C SER A 657 43.47 5.09 6.07
N ALA A 658 43.08 4.28 7.05
CA ALA A 658 43.22 2.82 7.04
C ALA A 658 42.34 2.19 5.97
N LEU A 659 41.06 2.59 5.88
CA LEU A 659 40.14 2.15 4.83
C LEU A 659 40.61 2.58 3.44
N ALA A 660 41.10 3.81 3.30
CA ALA A 660 41.65 4.28 2.03
C ALA A 660 42.92 3.51 1.63
N GLN A 661 43.78 3.14 2.58
CA GLN A 661 44.96 2.30 2.33
C GLN A 661 44.57 0.86 1.99
N TRP A 662 43.60 0.28 2.70
CA TRP A 662 43.09 -1.05 2.44
C TRP A 662 42.42 -1.16 1.07
N ALA A 663 41.58 -0.18 0.72
CA ALA A 663 40.96 -0.08 -0.60
C ALA A 663 42.02 0.05 -1.72
N LYS A 664 43.15 0.72 -1.43
CA LYS A 664 44.29 0.80 -2.36
C LYS A 664 45.09 -0.50 -2.46
N ALA A 665 45.33 -1.19 -1.35
CA ALA A 665 46.10 -2.44 -1.31
C ALA A 665 45.33 -3.60 -1.97
N ASN A 666 44.01 -3.62 -1.83
CA ASN A 666 43.15 -4.62 -2.47
C ASN A 666 42.64 -4.18 -3.85
N GLY A 667 42.98 -2.96 -4.28
CA GLY A 667 42.68 -2.38 -5.60
C GLY A 667 43.55 -2.98 -6.71
N ASP A 668 43.72 -4.30 -6.74
CA ASP A 668 44.60 -5.01 -7.67
C ASP A 668 43.98 -5.17 -9.08
N LYS A 669 42.95 -4.37 -9.39
CA LYS A 669 42.37 -4.30 -10.74
C LYS A 669 43.03 -3.12 -11.46
N PRO A 670 43.98 -3.35 -12.39
CA PRO A 670 44.50 -2.29 -13.25
C PRO A 670 43.38 -1.82 -14.19
N GLY A 671 42.53 -0.93 -13.69
CA GLY A 671 41.51 -0.26 -14.47
C GLY A 671 42.18 0.68 -15.47
N ALA A 672 41.70 0.70 -16.71
CA ALA A 672 42.10 1.67 -17.71
C ALA A 672 40.84 2.35 -18.25
N ILE A 673 40.98 3.59 -18.68
CA ILE A 673 39.95 4.25 -19.50
C ILE A 673 40.37 4.14 -20.96
N LYS A 674 39.59 3.41 -21.75
CA LYS A 674 39.78 3.28 -23.19
C LYS A 674 38.70 4.08 -23.91
N VAL A 675 39.12 5.07 -24.69
CA VAL A 675 38.23 5.93 -25.48
C VAL A 675 38.48 5.70 -26.96
N HIS A 676 37.46 5.26 -27.70
CA HIS A 676 37.60 4.87 -29.11
C HIS A 676 37.58 6.03 -30.11
N HIS A 677 36.88 7.12 -29.81
CA HIS A 677 36.71 8.24 -30.75
C HIS A 677 37.35 9.51 -30.19
N SER A 678 36.67 10.17 -29.25
CA SER A 678 37.12 11.42 -28.66
C SER A 678 36.67 11.58 -27.22
N ILE A 679 37.48 12.29 -26.44
CA ILE A 679 37.18 12.75 -25.08
C ILE A 679 37.31 14.28 -25.07
N GLY A 680 36.25 14.95 -24.62
CA GLY A 680 36.20 16.40 -24.53
C GLY A 680 37.06 16.94 -23.38
N SER A 681 37.61 18.13 -23.60
CA SER A 681 38.27 18.97 -22.60
C SER A 681 37.35 19.27 -21.41
N GLY A 682 37.96 19.55 -20.26
CA GLY A 682 37.26 19.71 -18.98
C GLY A 682 36.87 18.39 -18.30
N THR A 683 36.86 17.27 -19.02
CA THR A 683 36.58 15.94 -18.42
C THR A 683 37.58 15.63 -17.32
N THR A 684 37.06 15.30 -16.13
CA THR A 684 37.88 14.94 -14.97
C THR A 684 38.01 13.43 -14.91
N ILE A 685 39.24 12.94 -14.92
CA ILE A 685 39.58 11.54 -14.77
C ILE A 685 40.18 11.32 -13.38
N LYS A 686 39.69 10.32 -12.65
CA LYS A 686 40.18 9.95 -11.32
C LYS A 686 40.63 8.49 -11.34
N GLY A 687 41.83 8.25 -10.83
CA GLY A 687 42.36 6.92 -10.55
C GLY A 687 42.65 6.80 -9.06
N PRO A 688 42.99 5.61 -8.56
CA PRO A 688 43.22 5.38 -7.14
C PRO A 688 44.29 6.28 -6.49
N LEU A 689 45.31 6.71 -7.25
CA LEU A 689 46.43 7.49 -6.72
C LEU A 689 46.61 8.88 -7.36
N SER A 690 45.85 9.20 -8.41
CA SER A 690 45.98 10.46 -9.15
C SER A 690 44.68 10.92 -9.79
N SER A 691 44.62 12.21 -10.13
CA SER A 691 43.51 12.80 -10.87
C SER A 691 44.05 13.68 -12.00
N LEU A 692 43.42 13.61 -13.16
CA LEU A 692 43.77 14.36 -14.36
C LEU A 692 42.55 15.12 -14.86
N ILE A 693 42.69 16.43 -15.07
CA ILE A 693 41.69 17.23 -15.78
C ILE A 693 42.24 17.49 -17.18
N LEU A 694 41.49 17.09 -18.20
CA LEU A 694 41.90 17.28 -19.58
C LEU A 694 41.80 18.75 -19.99
N LYS A 695 42.90 19.32 -20.48
CA LYS A 695 42.97 20.72 -20.93
C LYS A 695 42.53 20.90 -22.39
N SER A 696 42.65 19.86 -23.20
CA SER A 696 42.32 19.86 -24.62
C SER A 696 41.57 18.58 -24.98
N ASP A 697 40.84 18.61 -26.08
CA ASP A 697 40.16 17.44 -26.62
C ASP A 697 41.21 16.42 -27.09
N LEU A 698 41.01 15.15 -26.75
CA LEU A 698 41.90 14.07 -27.17
C LEU A 698 41.11 13.03 -27.96
N GLY A 699 41.73 12.47 -28.99
CA GLY A 699 41.15 11.41 -29.82
C GLY A 699 41.85 10.09 -29.58
N ARG A 700 41.10 8.98 -29.55
CA ARG A 700 41.65 7.61 -29.49
C ARG A 700 42.72 7.43 -28.41
N VAL A 701 42.31 7.53 -27.15
CA VAL A 701 43.22 7.47 -26.00
C VAL A 701 42.97 6.28 -25.11
N LEU A 702 44.06 5.75 -24.57
CA LEU A 702 44.07 4.82 -23.46
C LEU A 702 44.72 5.54 -22.27
N ILE A 703 43.94 5.81 -21.23
CA ILE A 703 44.42 6.44 -20.00
C ILE A 703 44.63 5.34 -18.97
N LYS A 704 45.84 5.26 -18.44
CA LYS A 704 46.20 4.32 -17.38
C LYS A 704 46.95 5.06 -16.28
N GLU A 705 46.72 4.64 -15.05
CA GLU A 705 47.57 5.03 -13.94
C GLU A 705 48.82 4.15 -13.94
N GLN A 706 50.00 4.78 -13.98
CA GLN A 706 51.25 4.07 -13.75
C GLN A 706 51.75 4.38 -12.35
N LEU A 707 52.00 3.31 -11.60
CA LEU A 707 52.87 3.35 -10.44
C LEU A 707 54.30 3.65 -10.94
N PRO A 708 55.01 4.63 -10.38
CA PRO A 708 56.41 4.81 -10.71
C PRO A 708 57.16 3.52 -10.37
N CYS A 709 57.91 2.98 -11.35
CA CYS A 709 58.76 1.82 -11.11
C CYS A 709 59.79 2.16 -10.03
N ASP A 710 59.91 1.29 -9.02
CA ASP A 710 60.83 1.41 -7.89
C ASP A 710 62.22 1.91 -8.31
N SER A 711 62.56 3.15 -7.96
CA SER A 711 63.83 3.38 -7.31
C SER A 711 63.56 3.27 -5.82
N ARG A 712 64.12 2.24 -5.18
CA ARG A 712 64.13 2.09 -3.71
C ARG A 712 64.70 3.36 -3.09
N GLY A 713 63.82 4.27 -2.67
CA GLY A 713 64.16 5.38 -1.79
C GLY A 713 63.94 4.91 -0.36
N GLU A 714 64.98 4.96 0.48
CA GLU A 714 65.04 4.47 1.85
C GLU A 714 64.10 5.16 2.86
N ASN A 715 63.11 5.94 2.42
CA ASN A 715 62.13 6.55 3.30
C ASN A 715 60.74 6.16 2.80
N GLY A 716 59.91 5.57 3.67
CA GLY A 716 58.56 5.07 3.40
C GLY A 716 57.51 6.12 2.95
N SER A 717 57.89 7.07 2.10
CA SER A 717 57.01 8.00 1.43
C SER A 717 56.40 7.34 0.18
N ILE A 718 55.08 7.23 0.19
CA ILE A 718 54.25 6.72 -0.90
C ILE A 718 54.51 7.54 -2.16
N SER A 719 55.02 6.89 -3.20
CA SER A 719 55.22 7.50 -4.51
C SER A 719 53.86 7.84 -5.15
N LYS A 720 53.62 9.12 -5.47
CA LYS A 720 52.41 9.56 -6.18
C LYS A 720 52.33 8.89 -7.56
N GLY A 721 51.22 8.23 -7.86
CA GLY A 721 50.93 7.70 -9.19
C GLY A 721 50.84 8.83 -10.23
N VAL A 722 51.19 8.54 -11.48
CA VAL A 722 51.06 9.49 -12.60
C VAL A 722 50.10 8.90 -13.64
N MET A 723 49.06 9.65 -13.99
CA MET A 723 48.22 9.30 -15.13
C MET A 723 49.01 9.50 -16.42
N LYS A 724 49.20 8.41 -17.18
CA LYS A 724 49.73 8.48 -18.54
C LYS A 724 48.60 8.29 -19.54
N VAL A 725 48.61 9.15 -20.55
CA VAL A 725 47.72 9.08 -21.69
C VAL A 725 48.51 8.48 -22.85
N TYR A 726 48.05 7.35 -23.36
CA TYR A 726 48.60 6.68 -24.53
C TYR A 726 47.67 6.94 -25.70
N ASN A 727 48.22 7.33 -26.85
CA ASN A 727 47.48 7.34 -28.10
C ASN A 727 47.51 5.93 -28.70
N PHE A 728 46.45 5.53 -29.40
CA PHE A 728 46.34 4.24 -30.09
C PHE A 728 47.24 4.10 -31.34
N PHE A 729 48.23 4.98 -31.53
CA PHE A 729 49.11 4.97 -32.70
C PHE A 729 50.46 4.31 -32.42
#